data_AF-A0A017TA00-F1
#
_entry.id   AF-A0A017TA00-F1
#
_cell.length_a   1.000
_cell.length_b   1.000
_cell.length_c   1.000
_cell.angle_alpha   90.00
_cell.angle_beta   90.00
_cell.angle_gamma   90.00
#
_symmetry.space_group_name_H-M   'P 1'
#
loop_
_entity.id
_entity.type
_entity.pdbx_description
1 polymer ?
#
loop_
_entity_poly.entity_id
_entity_poly.type
_entity_poly.pdbx_seq_one_letter_code
_entity_poly.pdbx_strand_id
1 'polypeptide(L)'
;MPILELSFASKEDSLSVRHFSVREEISGLFEITILARSPQDELDLESIVGHGAGFALDSGVVHLTTSARAWTGICSHMELVQVESTGLSTYALTIVPALWRTTLRKNSRIFQHLTIPDIVTKVLAEWQIVPEKRLSAEYLKHEYLTQYDETDHAFVSRLLEEAGIAYFFTFDGSQTKLVLSDEPTAGEARPTLPYADNPNDASEFEYVTKVKLAQEVKPGRYAVRDFDFRNKLDAQLFAEARAATETPYEQYVYEPGAFWYEPGQGGGTPVADDKGIARTNPGEGDKLAQRKLDGDRRARRALAYETNVVDLAPGVLLTIDPHPRQDIGGKKLLVIASTLQGAPGEEWTSTGRAVYTDVVYRPARRTRRPRVEGVQSAVVVGPAGEEIHVDEFGRVRVQFHWDREGTYDDDSAVWIRPSQGWAGAGYGLLDIPRVGQEVLVEFFEGNPDQPVITGRVFSYTRRVLYKLPDNKTKSGWKTETYPGAGGFNELSFEDAAGREEIHVQAQKDFTEIIKNNQSSNVRSNRSASVTVADSMTVGGSQSFSVGGEQSHTIAKVQANDIGEDRTSTIAQSDTIDAGNVITGVVGPGVGYVYRDDQLILITNGVASVVFTPDGMYLDAQGDITISAGRLLKVSADQVAIDGRPNVYFNRDAKRLRLEERLKLIEDARRKAEGMPPGPERDALLAAASRLSRNNRAVENARLAADTYNTSGAPEGWERLETWESPSGFYAVAYRSQIDGRTVVAYRGTEPATWQDWVHGNLTQGAGVPSPQYAQAASVARQAQARYGNNLEFTGHSLGGGLAATGAMATGRRADTFNAAGINPMSYLYYGLDRSAAANVDNHTVDGEVLTTVQGVPLVPDAVGNQYPLPAVRTRTGAHGDTLLDASGQPTFEAAPENGIMESVDRHSRYIDGIEFQKAEDVRTIRGML
;
A
#
# COMPACT_ATOMS: atom_id res chain seq x y z
N MET A 1 -53.35 -24.46 81.92
CA MET A 1 -53.81 -23.29 81.15
C MET A 1 -52.70 -22.92 80.20
N PRO A 2 -53.03 -22.56 78.95
CA PRO A 2 -52.00 -22.17 77.99
C PRO A 2 -51.27 -20.92 78.45
N ILE A 3 -49.96 -20.87 78.21
CA ILE A 3 -49.11 -19.71 78.47
C ILE A 3 -48.78 -19.08 77.12
N LEU A 4 -49.12 -17.80 76.96
CA LEU A 4 -48.85 -17.01 75.76
C LEU A 4 -47.99 -15.83 76.17
N GLU A 5 -46.73 -15.82 75.74
CA GLU A 5 -45.73 -14.83 76.14
C GLU A 5 -45.24 -14.04 74.94
N LEU A 6 -45.20 -12.72 75.13
CA LEU A 6 -44.54 -11.78 74.24
C LEU A 6 -43.20 -11.40 74.85
N SER A 7 -42.19 -11.24 74.01
CA SER A 7 -40.89 -10.70 74.40
C SER A 7 -40.46 -9.62 73.42
N PHE A 8 -39.91 -8.52 73.92
CA PHE A 8 -39.47 -7.40 73.11
C PHE A 8 -38.07 -6.93 73.51
N ALA A 9 -37.29 -6.46 72.54
CA ALA A 9 -35.98 -5.88 72.79
C ALA A 9 -36.06 -4.60 73.65
N SER A 10 -37.17 -3.85 73.57
CA SER A 10 -37.47 -2.71 74.43
C SER A 10 -37.73 -3.09 75.90
N LYS A 11 -37.88 -4.38 76.19
CA LYS A 11 -38.30 -4.92 77.50
C LYS A 11 -39.73 -4.51 77.90
N GLU A 12 -40.56 -4.16 76.93
CA GLU A 12 -41.99 -4.00 77.14
C GLU A 12 -42.61 -5.33 77.62
N ASP A 13 -43.42 -5.29 78.68
CA ASP A 13 -43.98 -6.47 79.34
C ASP A 13 -45.47 -6.32 79.71
N SER A 14 -46.10 -5.18 79.38
CA SER A 14 -47.49 -4.90 79.72
C SER A 14 -48.51 -5.50 78.75
N LEU A 15 -48.06 -5.98 77.58
CA LEU A 15 -48.93 -6.54 76.54
C LEU A 15 -49.37 -7.98 76.85
N SER A 16 -50.66 -8.16 77.05
CA SER A 16 -51.32 -9.46 77.23
C SER A 16 -52.01 -9.93 75.95
N VAL A 17 -51.66 -11.11 75.45
CA VAL A 17 -52.24 -11.68 74.22
C VAL A 17 -53.75 -11.93 74.39
N ARG A 18 -54.54 -11.61 73.35
CA ARG A 18 -55.99 -11.87 73.25
C ARG A 18 -56.34 -12.76 72.08
N HIS A 19 -55.60 -12.63 70.99
CA HIS A 19 -55.71 -13.52 69.84
C HIS A 19 -54.34 -13.63 69.19
N PHE A 20 -54.02 -14.79 68.65
CA PHE A 20 -52.83 -14.99 67.84
C PHE A 20 -53.14 -15.81 66.60
N SER A 21 -52.39 -15.57 65.53
CA SER A 21 -52.34 -16.39 64.33
C SER A 21 -50.90 -16.48 63.86
N VAL A 22 -50.32 -17.68 63.91
CA VAL A 22 -48.99 -18.02 63.38
C VAL A 22 -49.20 -18.73 62.05
N ARG A 23 -48.57 -18.22 60.99
CA ARG A 23 -48.58 -18.83 59.66
C ARG A 23 -47.15 -19.08 59.20
N GLU A 24 -46.89 -20.28 58.70
CA GLU A 24 -45.57 -20.67 58.22
C GLU A 24 -45.68 -21.47 56.92
N GLU A 25 -44.75 -21.27 56.01
CA GLU A 25 -44.62 -22.05 54.77
C GLU A 25 -43.15 -22.32 54.50
N ILE A 26 -42.83 -23.52 53.99
CA ILE A 26 -41.49 -23.80 53.48
C ILE A 26 -41.19 -22.87 52.31
N SER A 27 -40.00 -22.28 52.31
CA SER A 27 -39.57 -21.23 51.39
C SER A 27 -40.50 -20.02 51.40
N GLY A 28 -41.11 -19.73 52.55
CA GLY A 28 -41.88 -18.53 52.84
C GLY A 28 -41.40 -17.88 54.14
N LEU A 29 -41.75 -16.61 54.34
CA LEU A 29 -41.51 -15.93 55.62
C LEU A 29 -42.66 -16.29 56.56
N PHE A 30 -42.36 -16.67 57.81
CA PHE A 30 -43.43 -16.82 58.79
C PHE A 30 -44.03 -15.45 59.15
N GLU A 31 -45.29 -15.46 59.55
CA GLU A 31 -46.01 -14.27 60.00
C GLU A 31 -46.80 -14.63 61.27
N ILE A 32 -46.62 -13.82 62.31
CA ILE A 32 -47.34 -13.99 63.57
C ILE A 32 -48.12 -12.70 63.82
N THR A 33 -49.43 -12.77 63.65
CA THR A 33 -50.34 -11.65 63.94
C THR A 33 -50.92 -11.83 65.32
N ILE A 34 -50.83 -10.79 66.15
CA ILE A 34 -51.22 -10.82 67.56
C ILE A 34 -52.12 -9.63 67.85
N LEU A 35 -53.25 -9.90 68.48
CA LEU A 35 -54.06 -8.88 69.14
C LEU A 35 -53.74 -8.95 70.63
N ALA A 36 -53.25 -7.85 71.21
CA ALA A 36 -52.83 -7.78 72.61
C ALA A 36 -53.49 -6.59 73.32
N ARG A 37 -53.61 -6.66 74.65
CA ARG A 37 -54.08 -5.55 75.49
C ARG A 37 -53.02 -5.11 76.47
N SER A 38 -52.86 -3.81 76.64
CA SER A 38 -52.01 -3.22 77.67
C SER A 38 -52.85 -2.35 78.62
N PRO A 39 -52.57 -2.38 79.94
CA PRO A 39 -53.10 -1.43 80.91
C PRO A 39 -52.41 -0.06 80.86
N GLN A 40 -51.33 0.09 80.08
CA GLN A 40 -50.67 1.37 79.88
C GLN A 40 -51.46 2.20 78.85
N ASP A 41 -51.69 3.46 79.20
CA ASP A 41 -52.40 4.44 78.40
C ASP A 41 -51.57 4.95 77.21
N GLU A 42 -50.25 4.93 77.33
CA GLU A 42 -49.31 5.37 76.29
C GLU A 42 -48.16 4.34 76.11
N LEU A 43 -48.23 3.52 75.05
CA LEU A 43 -47.11 2.68 74.63
C LEU A 43 -46.29 3.39 73.54
N ASP A 44 -44.97 3.40 73.70
CA ASP A 44 -44.05 3.86 72.68
C ASP A 44 -43.89 2.81 71.55
N LEU A 45 -44.65 3.01 70.48
CA LEU A 45 -44.63 2.15 69.30
C LEU A 45 -43.26 2.15 68.59
N GLU A 46 -42.50 3.26 68.64
CA GLU A 46 -41.19 3.36 67.97
C GLU A 46 -40.15 2.44 68.65
N SER A 47 -40.27 2.24 69.97
CA SER A 47 -39.40 1.31 70.70
C SER A 47 -39.63 -0.17 70.32
N ILE A 48 -40.80 -0.50 69.75
CA ILE A 48 -41.21 -1.87 69.44
C ILE A 48 -41.06 -2.16 67.94
N VAL A 49 -41.62 -1.32 67.07
CA VAL A 49 -41.62 -1.52 65.62
C VAL A 49 -40.19 -1.43 65.09
N GLY A 50 -39.81 -2.35 64.20
CA GLY A 50 -38.46 -2.48 63.65
C GLY A 50 -37.45 -3.16 64.57
N HIS A 51 -37.82 -3.44 65.83
CA HIS A 51 -36.95 -4.05 66.84
C HIS A 51 -37.28 -5.53 67.08
N GLY A 52 -36.37 -6.20 67.79
CA GLY A 52 -36.49 -7.63 68.09
C GLY A 52 -37.77 -7.92 68.90
N ALA A 53 -38.55 -8.89 68.45
CA ALA A 53 -39.76 -9.34 69.11
C ALA A 53 -39.87 -10.87 69.05
N GLY A 54 -40.50 -11.47 70.03
CA GLY A 54 -40.72 -12.91 70.10
C GLY A 54 -42.09 -13.25 70.63
N PHE A 55 -42.59 -14.39 70.20
CA PHE A 55 -43.83 -14.99 70.66
C PHE A 55 -43.53 -16.41 71.10
N ALA A 56 -43.91 -16.75 72.32
CA ALA A 56 -43.84 -18.11 72.85
C ALA A 56 -45.24 -18.57 73.22
N LEU A 57 -45.55 -19.81 72.86
CA LEU A 57 -46.77 -20.49 73.28
C LEU A 57 -46.39 -21.77 74.01
N ASP A 58 -47.09 -22.04 75.10
CA ASP A 58 -47.20 -23.35 75.73
C ASP A 58 -48.69 -23.68 75.77
N SER A 59 -49.08 -24.77 75.11
CA SER A 59 -50.45 -25.28 75.13
C SER A 59 -50.92 -25.63 76.54
N GLY A 60 -49.99 -25.94 77.46
CA GLY A 60 -50.31 -26.41 78.81
C GLY A 60 -50.99 -27.79 78.83
N VAL A 61 -50.93 -28.53 77.72
CA VAL A 61 -51.50 -29.89 77.58
C VAL A 61 -50.41 -30.91 77.93
N VAL A 62 -50.63 -31.64 79.04
CA VAL A 62 -49.61 -32.53 79.66
C VAL A 62 -49.26 -33.75 78.80
N HIS A 63 -50.17 -34.19 77.92
CA HIS A 63 -50.00 -35.39 77.10
C HIS A 63 -49.33 -35.14 75.75
N LEU A 64 -48.98 -33.89 75.42
CA LEU A 64 -48.20 -33.59 74.21
C LEU A 64 -46.73 -33.89 74.44
N THR A 65 -46.09 -34.55 73.47
CA THR A 65 -44.64 -34.78 73.44
C THR A 65 -43.90 -33.44 73.44
N THR A 66 -44.44 -32.47 72.70
CA THR A 66 -43.97 -31.09 72.65
C THR A 66 -45.16 -30.17 72.94
N SER A 67 -45.21 -29.57 74.14
CA SER A 67 -46.30 -28.68 74.54
C SER A 67 -46.05 -27.22 74.19
N ALA A 68 -44.80 -26.82 73.96
CA ALA A 68 -44.38 -25.44 73.80
C ALA A 68 -43.58 -25.19 72.51
N ARG A 69 -43.73 -23.98 71.97
CA ARG A 69 -43.02 -23.50 70.78
C ARG A 69 -42.78 -22.00 70.88
N ALA A 70 -41.64 -21.54 70.38
CA ALA A 70 -41.29 -20.14 70.37
C ALA A 70 -40.75 -19.70 69.02
N TRP A 71 -40.95 -18.42 68.74
CA TRP A 71 -40.45 -17.71 67.57
C TRP A 71 -39.82 -16.41 68.02
N THR A 72 -38.68 -16.08 67.43
CA THR A 72 -38.07 -14.76 67.56
C THR A 72 -37.88 -14.16 66.17
N GLY A 73 -37.99 -12.84 66.11
CA GLY A 73 -38.03 -12.11 64.86
C GLY A 73 -38.05 -10.62 65.12
N ILE A 74 -38.78 -9.90 64.30
CA ILE A 74 -38.88 -8.44 64.33
C ILE A 74 -40.36 -8.06 64.32
N CYS A 75 -40.73 -7.06 65.10
CA CYS A 75 -42.05 -6.45 64.98
C CYS A 75 -42.07 -5.59 63.71
N SER A 76 -42.71 -6.08 62.65
CA SER A 76 -42.81 -5.36 61.36
C SER A 76 -43.88 -4.28 61.34
N HIS A 77 -44.89 -4.43 62.19
CA HIS A 77 -46.04 -3.55 62.25
C HIS A 77 -46.67 -3.59 63.64
N MET A 78 -47.13 -2.44 64.12
CA MET A 78 -47.95 -2.33 65.32
C MET A 78 -48.95 -1.19 65.14
N GLU A 79 -50.19 -1.40 65.59
CA GLU A 79 -51.31 -0.47 65.49
C GLU A 79 -52.07 -0.42 66.81
N LEU A 80 -52.45 0.78 67.26
CA LEU A 80 -53.44 0.98 68.32
C LEU A 80 -54.86 0.82 67.72
N VAL A 81 -55.52 -0.29 68.04
CA VAL A 81 -56.81 -0.67 67.47
C VAL A 81 -57.98 -0.03 68.21
N GLN A 82 -57.90 0.00 69.54
CA GLN A 82 -58.98 0.49 70.40
C GLN A 82 -58.45 1.02 71.73
N VAL A 83 -59.00 2.15 72.19
CA VAL A 83 -58.80 2.67 73.55
C VAL A 83 -60.11 2.57 74.32
N GLU A 84 -60.07 1.99 75.53
CA GLU A 84 -61.21 1.95 76.45
C GLU A 84 -61.16 3.12 77.43
N SER A 85 -62.33 3.56 77.92
CA SER A 85 -62.42 4.65 78.91
C SER A 85 -61.76 4.32 80.25
N THR A 86 -61.42 3.05 80.49
CA THR A 86 -60.70 2.55 81.68
C THR A 86 -59.19 2.76 81.61
N GLY A 87 -58.66 3.22 80.47
CA GLY A 87 -57.22 3.30 80.18
C GLY A 87 -56.64 2.02 79.55
N LEU A 88 -57.45 0.97 79.37
CA LEU A 88 -57.03 -0.25 78.70
C LEU A 88 -57.00 -0.03 77.18
N SER A 89 -55.88 -0.39 76.55
CA SER A 89 -55.68 -0.21 75.10
C SER A 89 -55.43 -1.55 74.41
N THR A 90 -56.03 -1.74 73.24
CA THR A 90 -55.86 -2.93 72.39
C THR A 90 -54.96 -2.59 71.21
N TYR A 91 -53.95 -3.43 70.99
CA TYR A 91 -52.98 -3.29 69.91
C TYR A 91 -53.00 -4.52 69.00
N ALA A 92 -52.81 -4.30 67.71
CA ALA A 92 -52.46 -5.35 66.76
C ALA A 92 -50.97 -5.24 66.45
N LEU A 93 -50.24 -6.36 66.43
CA LEU A 93 -48.84 -6.38 66.02
C LEU A 93 -48.52 -7.60 65.14
N THR A 94 -47.51 -7.45 64.29
CA THR A 94 -47.06 -8.51 63.37
C THR A 94 -45.58 -8.80 63.56
N ILE A 95 -45.25 -10.01 64.01
CA ILE A 95 -43.88 -10.49 64.16
C ILE A 95 -43.50 -11.35 62.93
N VAL A 96 -42.36 -11.04 62.34
CA VAL A 96 -41.82 -11.68 61.12
C VAL A 96 -40.38 -12.14 61.34
N PRO A 97 -39.82 -13.09 60.57
CA PRO A 97 -38.43 -13.48 60.69
C PRO A 97 -37.47 -12.32 60.42
N ALA A 98 -36.25 -12.38 60.97
CA ALA A 98 -35.19 -11.42 60.64
C ALA A 98 -34.91 -11.32 59.12
N LEU A 99 -35.15 -12.41 58.37
CA LEU A 99 -35.05 -12.48 56.91
C LEU A 99 -35.99 -11.49 56.19
N TRP A 100 -37.13 -11.13 56.79
CA TRP A 100 -38.07 -10.18 56.19
C TRP A 100 -37.43 -8.81 55.88
N ARG A 101 -36.45 -8.37 56.66
CA ARG A 101 -35.73 -7.11 56.40
C ARG A 101 -35.08 -7.04 55.02
N THR A 102 -34.72 -8.19 54.45
CA THR A 102 -34.14 -8.28 53.09
C THR A 102 -35.13 -7.87 52.00
N THR A 103 -36.43 -7.76 52.32
CA THR A 103 -37.45 -7.23 51.40
C THR A 103 -37.41 -5.70 51.29
N LEU A 104 -36.79 -5.01 52.25
CA LEU A 104 -36.80 -3.55 52.36
C LEU A 104 -35.65 -2.86 51.62
N ARG A 105 -34.65 -3.62 51.15
CA ARG A 105 -33.53 -3.09 50.36
C ARG A 105 -33.58 -3.64 48.96
N LYS A 106 -33.53 -2.74 47.98
CA LYS A 106 -33.39 -3.01 46.55
C LYS A 106 -31.96 -2.68 46.12
N ASN A 107 -31.38 -3.49 45.24
CA ASN A 107 -29.98 -3.31 44.83
C ASN A 107 -29.72 -3.71 43.38
N SER A 108 -28.59 -3.23 42.85
CA SER A 108 -28.02 -3.65 41.57
C SER A 108 -26.51 -3.85 41.71
N ARG A 109 -26.03 -5.09 41.55
CA ARG A 109 -24.63 -5.48 41.77
C ARG A 109 -24.31 -6.85 41.17
N ILE A 110 -23.04 -7.11 40.92
CA ILE A 110 -22.55 -8.35 40.30
C ILE A 110 -21.79 -9.21 41.31
N PHE A 111 -22.03 -10.51 41.29
CA PHE A 111 -21.30 -11.51 42.07
C PHE A 111 -20.56 -12.43 41.12
N GLN A 112 -19.22 -12.49 41.20
CA GLN A 112 -18.39 -13.27 40.29
C GLN A 112 -17.74 -14.45 41.00
N HIS A 113 -17.50 -15.55 40.28
CA HIS A 113 -16.69 -16.69 40.73
C HIS A 113 -17.15 -17.32 42.07
N LEU A 114 -18.47 -17.31 42.31
CA LEU A 114 -19.11 -17.82 43.53
C LEU A 114 -20.18 -18.85 43.22
N THR A 115 -20.42 -19.75 44.18
CA THR A 115 -21.56 -20.67 44.14
C THR A 115 -22.83 -19.94 44.60
N ILE A 116 -24.01 -20.43 44.22
CA ILE A 116 -25.29 -19.88 44.72
C ILE A 116 -25.34 -19.84 46.27
N PRO A 117 -24.99 -20.93 47.00
CA PRO A 117 -24.94 -20.88 48.47
C PRO A 117 -23.99 -19.81 49.04
N ASP A 118 -22.85 -19.56 48.39
CA ASP A 118 -21.91 -18.52 48.84
C ASP A 118 -22.47 -17.12 48.63
N ILE A 119 -23.09 -16.86 47.48
CA ILE A 119 -23.76 -15.59 47.19
C ILE A 119 -24.87 -15.34 48.22
N VAL A 120 -25.75 -16.31 48.44
CA VAL A 120 -26.83 -16.20 49.44
C VAL A 120 -26.26 -15.92 50.82
N THR A 121 -25.18 -16.61 51.22
CA THR A 121 -24.53 -16.38 52.52
C THR A 121 -23.96 -14.96 52.63
N LYS A 122 -23.32 -14.46 51.57
CA LYS A 122 -22.75 -13.11 51.52
C LYS A 122 -23.85 -12.05 51.70
N VAL A 123 -24.96 -12.19 50.96
CA VAL A 123 -26.12 -11.28 51.08
C VAL A 123 -26.72 -11.33 52.48
N LEU A 124 -26.94 -12.52 53.04
CA LEU A 124 -27.51 -12.68 54.39
C LEU A 124 -26.60 -12.14 55.49
N ALA A 125 -25.28 -12.25 55.34
CA ALA A 125 -24.31 -11.73 56.30
C ALA A 125 -24.38 -10.20 56.44
N GLU A 126 -24.69 -9.46 55.37
CA GLU A 126 -24.92 -8.01 55.42
C GLU A 126 -26.10 -7.63 56.33
N TRP A 127 -27.05 -8.56 56.52
CA TRP A 127 -28.19 -8.43 57.42
C TRP A 127 -27.96 -9.09 58.78
N GLN A 128 -26.75 -9.55 59.07
CA GLN A 128 -26.38 -10.29 60.29
C GLN A 128 -27.20 -11.58 60.46
N ILE A 129 -27.59 -12.22 59.35
CA ILE A 129 -28.30 -13.49 59.33
C ILE A 129 -27.31 -14.59 58.98
N VAL A 130 -27.11 -15.53 59.91
CA VAL A 130 -26.27 -16.71 59.68
C VAL A 130 -27.19 -17.92 59.52
N PRO A 131 -27.35 -18.46 58.29
CA PRO A 131 -28.18 -19.64 58.08
C PRO A 131 -27.49 -20.91 58.56
N GLU A 132 -28.28 -21.87 59.04
CA GLU A 132 -27.88 -23.26 59.18
C GLU A 132 -27.95 -23.94 57.79
N LYS A 133 -26.81 -24.40 57.29
CA LYS A 133 -26.74 -25.05 55.97
C LYS A 133 -26.83 -26.57 56.14
N ARG A 134 -27.91 -27.17 55.63
CA ARG A 134 -28.14 -28.62 55.50
C ARG A 134 -28.11 -29.01 54.02
N LEU A 135 -26.96 -28.77 53.39
CA LEU A 135 -26.73 -29.01 51.97
C LEU A 135 -25.95 -30.30 51.77
N SER A 136 -26.44 -31.17 50.91
CA SER A 136 -25.86 -32.48 50.60
C SER A 136 -25.23 -32.53 49.20
N ALA A 137 -25.67 -31.64 48.29
CA ALA A 137 -25.15 -31.54 46.95
C ALA A 137 -23.91 -30.62 46.87
N GLU A 138 -23.08 -30.87 45.86
CA GLU A 138 -22.04 -29.94 45.43
C GLU A 138 -22.63 -28.91 44.46
N TYR A 139 -22.33 -27.62 44.68
CA TYR A 139 -22.75 -26.52 43.83
C TYR A 139 -21.53 -25.93 43.13
N LEU A 140 -21.59 -25.83 41.80
CA LEU A 140 -20.51 -25.23 41.03
C LEU A 140 -20.56 -23.70 41.06
N LYS A 141 -19.41 -23.07 40.85
CA LYS A 141 -19.32 -21.62 40.74
C LYS A 141 -19.86 -21.16 39.40
N HIS A 142 -20.45 -19.97 39.40
CA HIS A 142 -20.84 -19.26 38.19
C HIS A 142 -19.77 -18.23 37.83
N GLU A 143 -19.58 -17.95 36.54
CA GLU A 143 -18.72 -16.84 36.08
C GLU A 143 -19.16 -15.55 36.75
N TYR A 144 -20.46 -15.25 36.66
CA TYR A 144 -21.12 -14.25 37.47
C TYR A 144 -22.64 -14.44 37.51
N LEU A 145 -23.25 -13.82 38.51
CA LEU A 145 -24.70 -13.67 38.70
C LEU A 145 -25.00 -12.24 39.16
N THR A 146 -26.09 -11.68 38.67
CA THR A 146 -26.42 -10.27 38.82
C THR A 146 -27.68 -10.12 39.66
N GLN A 147 -27.58 -9.40 40.77
CA GLN A 147 -28.76 -8.80 41.39
C GLN A 147 -29.07 -7.54 40.59
N TYR A 148 -30.21 -7.47 39.91
CA TYR A 148 -30.56 -6.33 39.06
C TYR A 148 -31.95 -5.82 39.38
N ASP A 149 -32.03 -4.60 39.89
CA ASP A 149 -33.29 -3.92 40.20
C ASP A 149 -34.29 -4.81 40.96
N GLU A 150 -33.79 -5.57 41.94
CA GLU A 150 -34.57 -6.49 42.77
C GLU A 150 -34.19 -6.38 44.25
N THR A 151 -35.10 -6.80 45.14
CA THR A 151 -34.82 -6.81 46.58
C THR A 151 -33.82 -7.90 46.93
N ASP A 152 -33.09 -7.75 48.03
CA ASP A 152 -32.20 -8.82 48.50
C ASP A 152 -32.97 -10.12 48.74
N HIS A 153 -34.21 -10.02 49.25
CA HIS A 153 -35.10 -11.16 49.40
C HIS A 153 -35.38 -11.83 48.05
N ALA A 154 -35.81 -11.06 47.04
CA ALA A 154 -36.13 -11.62 45.73
C ALA A 154 -34.90 -12.30 45.09
N PHE A 155 -33.72 -11.68 45.21
CA PHE A 155 -32.47 -12.25 44.72
C PHE A 155 -32.12 -13.56 45.45
N VAL A 156 -32.16 -13.57 46.78
CA VAL A 156 -31.91 -14.78 47.58
C VAL A 156 -32.93 -15.88 47.25
N SER A 157 -34.22 -15.55 47.22
CA SER A 157 -35.29 -16.51 46.92
C SER A 157 -35.13 -17.11 45.52
N ARG A 158 -34.94 -16.30 44.46
CA ARG A 158 -34.80 -16.84 43.10
C ARG A 158 -33.56 -17.73 42.95
N LEU A 159 -32.46 -17.40 43.62
CA LEU A 159 -31.24 -18.21 43.57
C LEU A 159 -31.41 -19.54 44.32
N LEU A 160 -32.02 -19.52 45.50
CA LEU A 160 -32.36 -20.73 46.24
C LEU A 160 -33.34 -21.62 45.44
N GLU A 161 -34.36 -21.03 44.83
CA GLU A 161 -35.29 -21.69 43.91
C GLU A 161 -34.57 -22.33 42.70
N GLU A 162 -33.55 -21.64 42.17
CA GLU A 162 -32.75 -22.13 41.03
C GLU A 162 -31.85 -23.32 41.39
N ALA A 163 -31.17 -23.19 42.52
CA ALA A 163 -30.34 -24.23 43.12
C ALA A 163 -31.15 -25.41 43.66
N GLY A 164 -32.46 -25.26 43.83
CA GLY A 164 -33.33 -26.28 44.40
C GLY A 164 -33.23 -26.39 45.92
N ILE A 165 -32.76 -25.34 46.58
CA ILE A 165 -32.59 -25.25 48.03
C ILE A 165 -33.86 -24.65 48.62
N ALA A 166 -34.57 -25.42 49.44
CA ALA A 166 -35.66 -24.91 50.25
C ALA A 166 -35.12 -24.23 51.52
N TYR A 167 -35.90 -23.31 52.08
CA TYR A 167 -35.61 -22.78 53.41
C TYR A 167 -36.80 -22.89 54.36
N PHE A 168 -36.54 -22.96 55.66
CA PHE A 168 -37.56 -22.96 56.71
C PHE A 168 -36.94 -22.48 58.03
N PHE A 169 -37.73 -22.42 59.09
CA PHE A 169 -37.32 -21.84 60.36
C PHE A 169 -37.39 -22.86 61.49
N THR A 170 -36.35 -22.91 62.32
CA THR A 170 -36.29 -23.74 63.53
C THR A 170 -35.99 -22.85 64.74
N PHE A 171 -36.38 -23.28 65.94
CA PHE A 171 -36.04 -22.59 67.18
C PHE A 171 -35.01 -23.41 67.94
N ASP A 172 -33.87 -22.81 68.31
CA ASP A 172 -32.76 -23.53 68.95
C ASP A 172 -32.75 -23.44 70.50
N GLY A 173 -33.84 -22.94 71.08
CA GLY A 173 -33.94 -22.64 72.51
C GLY A 173 -33.66 -21.18 72.86
N SER A 174 -33.03 -20.42 71.95
CA SER A 174 -32.72 -19.01 72.14
C SER A 174 -33.29 -18.11 71.05
N GLN A 175 -33.20 -18.52 69.79
CA GLN A 175 -33.63 -17.73 68.65
C GLN A 175 -34.14 -18.60 67.51
N THR A 176 -34.94 -17.99 66.64
CA THR A 176 -35.33 -18.60 65.38
C THR A 176 -34.19 -18.52 64.37
N LYS A 177 -33.77 -19.69 63.87
CA LYS A 177 -32.74 -19.87 62.85
C LYS A 177 -33.35 -20.13 61.49
N LEU A 178 -32.75 -19.52 60.47
CA LEU A 178 -33.01 -19.85 59.06
C LEU A 178 -32.23 -21.12 58.70
N VAL A 179 -32.91 -22.15 58.23
CA VAL A 179 -32.31 -23.39 57.72
C VAL A 179 -32.39 -23.39 56.20
N LEU A 180 -31.27 -23.63 55.52
CA LEU A 180 -31.19 -23.85 54.08
C LEU A 180 -30.98 -25.35 53.84
N SER A 181 -31.86 -26.00 53.07
CA SER A 181 -31.77 -27.44 52.82
C SER A 181 -32.12 -27.81 51.39
N ASP A 182 -31.26 -28.60 50.76
CA ASP A 182 -31.50 -29.19 49.43
C ASP A 182 -32.16 -30.56 49.51
N GLU A 183 -32.26 -31.17 50.69
CA GLU A 183 -32.96 -32.43 50.93
C GLU A 183 -33.83 -32.31 52.20
N PRO A 184 -34.89 -31.48 52.20
CA PRO A 184 -35.73 -31.28 53.38
C PRO A 184 -36.47 -32.56 53.83
N THR A 185 -36.48 -33.60 53.00
CA THR A 185 -37.05 -34.92 53.28
C THR A 185 -36.11 -35.87 54.05
N ALA A 186 -34.85 -35.49 54.25
CA ALA A 186 -33.82 -36.29 54.91
C ALA A 186 -33.65 -36.02 56.42
N GLY A 187 -34.41 -35.08 56.99
CA GLY A 187 -34.38 -34.77 58.42
C GLY A 187 -34.88 -35.91 59.33
N GLU A 188 -34.70 -35.72 60.64
CA GLU A 188 -35.29 -36.59 61.65
C GLU A 188 -36.82 -36.51 61.63
N ALA A 189 -37.47 -37.66 61.76
CA ALA A 189 -38.93 -37.74 61.78
C ALA A 189 -39.46 -37.58 63.20
N ARG A 190 -40.58 -36.85 63.34
CA ARG A 190 -41.33 -36.82 64.59
C ARG A 190 -41.90 -38.23 64.86
N PRO A 191 -42.10 -38.62 66.13
CA PRO A 191 -42.88 -39.79 66.49
C PRO A 191 -44.24 -39.83 65.77
N THR A 192 -44.61 -41.01 65.29
CA THR A 192 -45.85 -41.26 64.54
C THR A 192 -47.09 -40.75 65.27
N LEU A 193 -48.00 -40.10 64.53
CA LEU A 193 -49.29 -39.65 65.03
C LEU A 193 -50.43 -40.56 64.56
N PRO A 194 -51.35 -40.98 65.44
CA PRO A 194 -52.55 -41.69 65.04
C PRO A 194 -53.56 -40.77 64.35
N TYR A 195 -54.34 -41.33 63.42
CA TYR A 195 -55.54 -40.66 62.91
C TYR A 195 -56.71 -40.80 63.88
N ALA A 196 -57.34 -39.67 64.24
CA ALA A 196 -58.59 -39.63 64.99
C ALA A 196 -59.67 -38.94 64.15
N ASP A 197 -60.77 -39.64 63.84
CA ASP A 197 -61.83 -39.11 62.97
C ASP A 197 -62.62 -37.97 63.63
N ASN A 198 -63.05 -38.20 64.88
CA ASN A 198 -63.78 -37.24 65.70
C ASN A 198 -63.18 -37.24 67.11
N PRO A 199 -61.98 -36.67 67.29
CA PRO A 199 -61.38 -36.53 68.61
C PRO A 199 -62.29 -35.65 69.48
N ASN A 200 -62.44 -36.00 70.75
CA ASN A 200 -63.10 -35.13 71.73
C ASN A 200 -62.05 -34.33 72.52
N ASP A 201 -62.45 -33.23 73.14
CA ASP A 201 -61.53 -32.34 73.89
C ASP A 201 -60.86 -33.04 75.08
N ALA A 202 -61.37 -34.21 75.50
CA ALA A 202 -60.78 -35.08 76.52
C ALA A 202 -59.78 -36.11 75.95
N SER A 203 -59.37 -35.99 74.68
CA SER A 203 -58.39 -36.90 74.08
C SER A 203 -57.02 -36.71 74.73
N GLU A 204 -56.65 -37.58 75.66
CA GLU A 204 -55.36 -37.59 76.38
C GLU A 204 -54.18 -38.08 75.51
N PHE A 205 -54.23 -37.88 74.19
CA PHE A 205 -53.19 -38.30 73.25
C PHE A 205 -53.04 -37.36 72.05
N GLU A 206 -51.87 -37.37 71.42
CA GLU A 206 -51.59 -36.60 70.20
C GLU A 206 -52.27 -37.23 68.98
N TYR A 207 -52.84 -36.43 68.08
CA TYR A 207 -53.55 -36.95 66.90
C TYR A 207 -53.47 -36.03 65.68
N VAL A 208 -53.81 -36.61 64.53
CA VAL A 208 -54.18 -35.86 63.32
C VAL A 208 -55.63 -36.20 62.95
N THR A 209 -56.43 -35.19 62.59
CA THR A 209 -57.84 -35.33 62.21
C THR A 209 -58.14 -34.58 60.91
N LYS A 210 -59.35 -34.76 60.37
CA LYS A 210 -59.87 -34.09 59.15
C LYS A 210 -58.87 -34.12 57.98
N VAL A 211 -58.22 -35.26 57.79
CA VAL A 211 -57.21 -35.46 56.74
C VAL A 211 -57.87 -35.42 55.36
N LYS A 212 -57.40 -34.53 54.50
CA LYS A 212 -57.86 -34.34 53.12
C LYS A 212 -56.72 -34.60 52.15
N LEU A 213 -56.89 -35.57 51.25
CA LEU A 213 -55.94 -35.86 50.18
C LEU A 213 -56.33 -35.14 48.89
N ALA A 214 -55.41 -34.36 48.35
CA ALA A 214 -55.52 -33.70 47.05
C ALA A 214 -54.47 -34.25 46.08
N GLN A 215 -54.86 -34.41 44.81
CA GLN A 215 -53.95 -34.71 43.71
C GLN A 215 -54.24 -33.78 42.52
N GLU A 216 -53.21 -33.18 41.95
CA GLU A 216 -53.29 -32.25 40.83
C GLU A 216 -52.53 -32.78 39.62
N VAL A 217 -53.00 -32.48 38.40
CA VAL A 217 -52.23 -32.71 37.18
C VAL A 217 -51.07 -31.71 37.15
N LYS A 218 -49.84 -32.20 36.95
CA LYS A 218 -48.62 -31.38 36.82
C LYS A 218 -47.87 -31.76 35.54
N PRO A 219 -46.98 -30.90 35.01
CA PRO A 219 -46.07 -31.28 33.94
C PRO A 219 -45.30 -32.56 34.30
N GLY A 220 -45.18 -33.47 33.34
CA GLY A 220 -44.39 -34.69 33.47
C GLY A 220 -43.08 -34.65 32.68
N ARG A 221 -42.82 -33.57 31.94
CA ARG A 221 -41.58 -33.35 31.20
C ARG A 221 -41.14 -31.89 31.32
N TYR A 222 -39.84 -31.67 31.52
CA TYR A 222 -39.24 -30.35 31.46
C TYR A 222 -38.01 -30.40 30.57
N ALA A 223 -37.92 -29.48 29.60
CA ALA A 223 -36.84 -29.41 28.63
C ALA A 223 -36.20 -28.02 28.64
N VAL A 224 -34.87 -27.98 28.67
CA VAL A 224 -34.09 -26.73 28.64
C VAL A 224 -33.15 -26.75 27.44
N ARG A 225 -33.11 -25.64 26.71
CA ARG A 225 -32.16 -25.37 25.63
C ARG A 225 -31.28 -24.18 25.98
N ASP A 226 -30.05 -24.24 25.49
CA ASP A 226 -29.04 -23.20 25.66
C ASP A 226 -28.19 -23.08 24.39
N PHE A 227 -27.36 -22.05 24.32
CA PHE A 227 -26.35 -21.81 23.30
C PHE A 227 -25.06 -21.33 23.97
N ASP A 228 -23.96 -22.01 23.69
CA ASP A 228 -22.62 -21.56 24.07
C ASP A 228 -21.81 -21.28 22.81
N PHE A 229 -21.41 -20.02 22.65
CA PHE A 229 -20.63 -19.57 21.49
C PHE A 229 -19.22 -20.18 21.43
N ARG A 230 -18.75 -20.79 22.52
CA ARG A 230 -17.48 -21.50 22.60
C ARG A 230 -17.56 -22.89 21.96
N ASN A 231 -18.77 -23.38 21.70
CA ASN A 231 -19.01 -24.63 20.99
C ASN A 231 -19.27 -24.38 19.49
N LYS A 232 -19.46 -25.47 18.72
CA LYS A 232 -19.94 -25.35 17.33
C LYS A 232 -21.31 -24.66 17.32
N LEU A 233 -21.56 -23.81 16.32
CA LEU A 233 -22.81 -23.01 16.26
C LEU A 233 -24.07 -23.86 16.09
N ASP A 234 -23.96 -25.07 15.54
CA ASP A 234 -25.02 -26.07 15.42
C ASP A 234 -25.07 -27.04 16.61
N ALA A 235 -24.20 -26.87 17.61
CA ALA A 235 -24.22 -27.66 18.82
C ALA A 235 -25.51 -27.40 19.58
N GLN A 236 -26.32 -28.46 19.67
CA GLN A 236 -27.62 -28.44 20.30
C GLN A 236 -27.48 -28.73 21.80
N LEU A 237 -27.22 -27.70 22.61
CA LEU A 237 -27.26 -27.85 24.06
C LEU A 237 -28.70 -28.08 24.50
N PHE A 238 -28.94 -29.23 25.12
CA PHE A 238 -30.26 -29.71 25.48
C PHE A 238 -30.16 -30.57 26.73
N ALA A 239 -31.08 -30.34 27.66
CA ALA A 239 -31.29 -31.19 28.81
C ALA A 239 -32.79 -31.44 28.98
N GLU A 240 -33.15 -32.62 29.47
CA GLU A 240 -34.54 -32.92 29.80
C GLU A 240 -34.66 -33.77 31.05
N ALA A 241 -35.78 -33.56 31.76
CA ALA A 241 -36.23 -34.41 32.85
C ALA A 241 -37.63 -34.94 32.55
N ARG A 242 -37.88 -36.18 32.98
CA ARG A 242 -39.16 -36.87 32.76
C ARG A 242 -39.62 -37.56 34.04
N ALA A 243 -40.88 -37.36 34.40
CA ALA A 243 -41.56 -38.11 35.44
C ALA A 243 -42.15 -39.41 34.87
N ALA A 244 -42.54 -40.34 35.75
CA ALA A 244 -43.19 -41.59 35.33
C ALA A 244 -44.64 -41.41 34.83
N THR A 245 -45.27 -40.27 35.13
CA THR A 245 -46.67 -39.96 34.78
C THR A 245 -46.75 -38.56 34.18
N GLU A 246 -47.84 -38.27 33.47
CA GLU A 246 -48.12 -36.92 32.92
C GLU A 246 -47.08 -36.45 31.88
N THR A 247 -46.31 -37.38 31.29
CA THR A 247 -45.24 -37.10 30.33
C THR A 247 -45.64 -36.34 29.05
N PRO A 248 -46.90 -36.38 28.56
CA PRO A 248 -47.32 -35.54 27.43
C PRO A 248 -47.36 -34.04 27.75
N TYR A 249 -47.42 -33.65 29.02
CA TYR A 249 -47.45 -32.26 29.45
C TYR A 249 -46.03 -31.76 29.67
N GLU A 250 -45.46 -31.15 28.63
CA GLU A 250 -44.10 -30.61 28.62
C GLU A 250 -44.05 -29.12 28.93
N GLN A 251 -43.06 -28.72 29.71
CA GLN A 251 -42.57 -27.35 29.80
C GLN A 251 -41.23 -27.25 29.06
N TYR A 252 -41.15 -26.37 28.07
CA TYR A 252 -39.93 -26.14 27.29
C TYR A 252 -39.47 -24.69 27.47
N VAL A 253 -38.18 -24.49 27.73
CA VAL A 253 -37.58 -23.16 27.86
C VAL A 253 -36.25 -23.08 27.12
N TYR A 254 -36.01 -21.94 26.46
CA TYR A 254 -34.68 -21.54 26.00
C TYR A 254 -34.13 -20.53 27.00
N GLU A 255 -33.00 -20.85 27.63
CA GLU A 255 -32.40 -20.05 28.71
C GLU A 255 -30.89 -19.92 28.43
N PRO A 256 -30.46 -18.80 27.78
CA PRO A 256 -29.06 -18.57 27.47
C PRO A 256 -28.19 -18.58 28.74
N GLY A 257 -27.07 -19.29 28.68
CA GLY A 257 -26.11 -19.45 29.78
C GLY A 257 -26.53 -20.43 30.86
N ALA A 258 -27.67 -21.13 30.74
CA ALA A 258 -28.15 -22.09 31.74
C ALA A 258 -27.19 -23.26 32.02
N PHE A 259 -26.25 -23.53 31.11
CA PHE A 259 -25.30 -24.63 31.21
C PHE A 259 -23.89 -24.14 31.57
N TRP A 260 -23.69 -22.85 31.88
CA TRP A 260 -22.35 -22.28 32.10
C TRP A 260 -21.94 -22.35 33.57
N TYR A 261 -20.89 -23.12 33.85
CA TYR A 261 -20.34 -23.29 35.19
C TYR A 261 -18.81 -23.36 35.15
N GLU A 262 -18.16 -22.97 36.24
CA GLU A 262 -16.71 -23.06 36.35
C GLU A 262 -16.28 -24.50 36.68
N PRO A 263 -15.37 -25.10 35.90
CA PRO A 263 -14.89 -26.47 36.14
C PRO A 263 -13.84 -26.57 37.26
N GLY A 264 -13.49 -25.47 37.94
CA GLY A 264 -12.54 -25.44 39.05
C GLY A 264 -11.06 -25.27 38.67
N GLN A 265 -10.60 -25.81 37.53
CA GLN A 265 -9.33 -25.45 36.90
C GLN A 265 -9.57 -24.99 35.46
N GLY A 266 -8.95 -23.86 35.07
CA GLY A 266 -9.02 -23.36 33.70
C GLY A 266 -8.60 -24.44 32.70
N GLY A 267 -9.48 -24.74 31.74
CA GLY A 267 -9.23 -25.77 30.75
C GLY A 267 -8.05 -25.45 29.84
N GLY A 268 -7.50 -26.47 29.17
CA GLY A 268 -6.36 -26.35 28.24
C GLY A 268 -6.66 -25.67 26.90
N THR A 269 -7.75 -24.89 26.78
CA THR A 269 -8.05 -24.08 25.60
C THR A 269 -9.04 -22.95 25.94
N PRO A 270 -8.90 -21.77 25.31
CA PRO A 270 -7.62 -21.14 24.91
C PRO A 270 -7.07 -20.01 25.83
N VAL A 271 -5.96 -19.38 25.37
CA VAL A 271 -4.75 -18.95 26.12
C VAL A 271 -4.90 -17.68 27.00
N ALA A 272 -6.05 -16.99 26.95
CA ALA A 272 -6.20 -15.67 27.57
C ALA A 272 -7.58 -15.45 28.23
N ASP A 273 -8.09 -16.47 28.92
CA ASP A 273 -9.37 -16.43 29.63
C ASP A 273 -9.17 -16.72 31.14
N ASP A 274 -8.24 -16.00 31.77
CA ASP A 274 -7.86 -16.18 33.19
C ASP A 274 -9.01 -15.91 34.16
N LYS A 275 -9.97 -15.07 33.75
CA LYS A 275 -11.11 -14.64 34.56
C LYS A 275 -12.49 -14.93 33.92
N GLY A 276 -12.58 -15.76 32.88
CA GLY A 276 -13.86 -16.16 32.26
C GLY A 276 -13.99 -17.66 32.02
N ILE A 277 -13.44 -18.45 32.95
CA ILE A 277 -13.25 -19.90 32.85
C ILE A 277 -14.53 -20.75 32.81
N ALA A 278 -15.72 -20.16 32.86
CA ALA A 278 -16.96 -20.92 32.78
C ALA A 278 -17.10 -21.61 31.41
N ARG A 279 -17.57 -22.86 31.44
CA ARG A 279 -17.75 -23.70 30.26
C ARG A 279 -19.11 -24.40 30.33
N THR A 280 -19.59 -24.83 29.18
CA THR A 280 -20.77 -25.70 29.10
C THR A 280 -20.58 -26.96 29.95
N ASN A 281 -21.53 -27.22 30.85
CA ASN A 281 -21.62 -28.44 31.65
C ASN A 281 -23.00 -29.10 31.44
N PRO A 282 -23.10 -30.12 30.57
CA PRO A 282 -24.36 -30.83 30.32
C PRO A 282 -24.95 -31.49 31.57
N GLY A 283 -24.12 -31.98 32.48
CA GLY A 283 -24.57 -32.63 33.71
C GLY A 283 -25.29 -31.66 34.65
N GLU A 284 -24.85 -30.39 34.72
CA GLU A 284 -25.62 -29.37 35.43
C GLU A 284 -26.90 -28.97 34.70
N GLY A 285 -26.91 -29.00 33.37
CA GLY A 285 -28.13 -28.84 32.57
C GLY A 285 -29.18 -29.90 32.90
N ASP A 286 -28.79 -31.18 32.99
CA ASP A 286 -29.68 -32.27 33.38
C ASP A 286 -30.23 -32.09 34.80
N LYS A 287 -29.35 -31.73 35.75
CA LYS A 287 -29.77 -31.41 37.13
C LYS A 287 -30.71 -30.21 37.17
N LEU A 288 -30.49 -29.18 36.35
CA LEU A 288 -31.35 -28.01 36.25
C LEU A 288 -32.76 -28.40 35.75
N ALA A 289 -32.85 -29.19 34.67
CA ALA A 289 -34.12 -29.68 34.15
C ALA A 289 -34.86 -30.52 35.21
N GLN A 290 -34.14 -31.38 35.93
CA GLN A 290 -34.69 -32.20 37.01
C GLN A 290 -35.22 -31.33 38.16
N ARG A 291 -34.43 -30.36 38.64
CA ARG A 291 -34.85 -29.42 39.69
C ARG A 291 -36.11 -28.62 39.30
N LYS A 292 -36.20 -28.18 38.04
CA LYS A 292 -37.40 -27.48 37.54
C LYS A 292 -38.63 -28.38 37.54
N LEU A 293 -38.50 -29.62 37.06
CA LEU A 293 -39.58 -30.60 37.06
C LEU A 293 -40.04 -30.94 38.49
N ASP A 294 -39.10 -31.19 39.40
CA ASP A 294 -39.39 -31.51 40.80
C ASP A 294 -40.09 -30.34 41.51
N GLY A 295 -39.68 -29.09 41.24
CA GLY A 295 -40.32 -27.89 41.76
C GLY A 295 -41.77 -27.74 41.31
N ASP A 296 -42.06 -28.02 40.03
CA ASP A 296 -43.43 -28.00 39.50
C ASP A 296 -44.31 -29.12 40.09
N ARG A 297 -43.69 -30.27 40.40
CA ARG A 297 -44.37 -31.48 40.91
C ARG A 297 -44.39 -31.61 42.43
N ARG A 298 -43.70 -30.74 43.17
CA ARG A 298 -43.52 -30.78 44.65
C ARG A 298 -44.81 -31.01 45.46
N ALA A 299 -45.95 -30.52 44.96
CA ALA A 299 -47.25 -30.60 45.62
C ALA A 299 -48.29 -31.32 44.74
N ARG A 300 -47.84 -32.18 43.81
CA ARG A 300 -48.71 -33.01 42.97
C ARG A 300 -49.68 -33.85 43.80
N ARG A 301 -49.20 -34.40 44.92
CA ARG A 301 -50.01 -35.07 45.95
C ARG A 301 -49.75 -34.39 47.28
N ALA A 302 -50.78 -33.90 47.92
CA ALA A 302 -50.68 -33.20 49.19
C ALA A 302 -51.80 -33.59 50.15
N LEU A 303 -51.51 -33.57 51.44
CA LEU A 303 -52.47 -33.72 52.52
C LEU A 303 -52.69 -32.36 53.18
N ALA A 304 -53.95 -32.02 53.45
CA ALA A 304 -54.30 -31.01 54.43
C ALA A 304 -54.89 -31.71 55.67
N TYR A 305 -54.61 -31.20 56.86
CA TYR A 305 -55.04 -31.83 58.10
C TYR A 305 -55.24 -30.82 59.23
N GLU A 306 -55.93 -31.25 60.27
CA GLU A 306 -55.98 -30.57 61.58
C GLU A 306 -55.31 -31.45 62.64
N THR A 307 -54.78 -30.86 63.70
CA THR A 307 -54.07 -31.57 64.77
C THR A 307 -54.17 -30.83 66.09
N ASN A 308 -53.86 -31.51 67.21
CA ASN A 308 -53.69 -30.90 68.52
C ASN A 308 -52.21 -30.63 68.88
N VAL A 309 -51.25 -31.04 68.04
CA VAL A 309 -49.82 -30.80 68.33
C VAL A 309 -49.36 -29.46 67.75
N VAL A 310 -48.38 -28.85 68.41
CA VAL A 310 -47.86 -27.52 68.04
C VAL A 310 -46.52 -27.57 67.30
N ASP A 311 -45.91 -28.74 67.21
CA ASP A 311 -44.56 -28.97 66.67
C ASP A 311 -44.53 -29.44 65.20
N LEU A 312 -45.67 -29.48 64.51
CA LEU A 312 -45.74 -29.73 63.06
C LEU A 312 -45.44 -28.46 62.26
N ALA A 313 -44.19 -28.01 62.32
CA ALA A 313 -43.65 -26.88 61.57
C ALA A 313 -43.23 -27.26 60.13
N PRO A 314 -43.13 -26.30 59.18
CA PRO A 314 -42.51 -26.57 57.89
C PRO A 314 -41.09 -27.13 58.05
N GLY A 315 -40.78 -28.20 57.32
CA GLY A 315 -39.52 -28.94 57.44
C GLY A 315 -39.59 -30.19 58.33
N VAL A 316 -40.65 -30.35 59.15
CA VAL A 316 -40.86 -31.54 59.99
C VAL A 316 -41.36 -32.71 59.14
N LEU A 317 -40.89 -33.92 59.46
CA LEU A 317 -41.36 -35.14 58.83
C LEU A 317 -42.40 -35.84 59.70
N LEU A 318 -43.59 -35.99 59.15
CA LEU A 318 -44.80 -36.55 59.77
C LEU A 318 -45.07 -37.94 59.20
N THR A 319 -45.50 -38.86 60.08
CA THR A 319 -46.13 -40.12 59.68
C THR A 319 -47.47 -40.23 60.39
N ILE A 320 -48.54 -40.50 59.63
CA ILE A 320 -49.89 -40.70 60.18
C ILE A 320 -50.17 -42.21 60.17
N ASP A 321 -50.19 -42.85 61.33
CA ASP A 321 -50.43 -44.29 61.46
C ASP A 321 -50.98 -44.66 62.87
N PRO A 322 -52.03 -45.49 62.98
CA PRO A 322 -52.81 -46.06 61.87
C PRO A 322 -53.67 -45.01 61.17
N HIS A 323 -53.85 -45.16 59.86
CA HIS A 323 -54.85 -44.43 59.07
C HIS A 323 -55.66 -45.41 58.20
N PRO A 324 -57.00 -45.30 58.11
CA PRO A 324 -57.84 -46.27 57.39
C PRO A 324 -57.49 -46.46 55.91
N ARG A 325 -56.98 -45.39 55.27
CA ARG A 325 -56.43 -45.44 53.91
C ARG A 325 -54.94 -45.81 53.90
N GLN A 326 -54.59 -46.89 53.19
CA GLN A 326 -53.21 -47.38 53.03
C GLN A 326 -52.28 -46.47 52.22
N ASP A 327 -52.83 -45.58 51.39
CA ASP A 327 -52.05 -44.58 50.66
C ASP A 327 -51.70 -43.35 51.51
N ILE A 328 -52.09 -43.34 52.79
CA ILE A 328 -51.74 -42.36 53.81
C ILE A 328 -51.04 -43.05 54.99
N GLY A 329 -51.61 -44.14 55.50
CA GLY A 329 -51.11 -44.90 56.64
C GLY A 329 -49.65 -45.32 56.48
N GLY A 330 -48.81 -44.96 57.45
CA GLY A 330 -47.39 -45.32 57.47
C GLY A 330 -46.52 -44.65 56.40
N LYS A 331 -47.06 -43.70 55.61
CA LYS A 331 -46.27 -42.94 54.64
C LYS A 331 -45.57 -41.77 55.33
N LYS A 332 -44.30 -41.56 54.98
CA LYS A 332 -43.52 -40.39 55.40
C LYS A 332 -43.96 -39.17 54.59
N LEU A 333 -44.22 -38.08 55.29
CA LEU A 333 -44.75 -36.83 54.75
C LEU A 333 -43.87 -35.67 55.20
N LEU A 334 -43.60 -34.72 54.33
CA LEU A 334 -42.94 -33.46 54.66
C LEU A 334 -43.99 -32.39 54.93
N VAL A 335 -44.00 -31.79 56.11
CA VAL A 335 -44.83 -30.62 56.41
C VAL A 335 -44.26 -29.42 55.64
N ILE A 336 -45.11 -28.79 54.84
CA ILE A 336 -44.74 -27.65 53.98
C ILE A 336 -45.44 -26.35 54.38
N ALA A 337 -46.52 -26.42 55.17
CA ALA A 337 -47.18 -25.26 55.73
C ALA A 337 -47.89 -25.61 57.04
N SER A 338 -47.97 -24.65 57.95
CA SER A 338 -48.69 -24.75 59.21
C SER A 338 -49.44 -23.45 59.49
N THR A 339 -50.55 -23.55 60.22
CA THR A 339 -51.25 -22.40 60.79
C THR A 339 -51.76 -22.76 62.18
N LEU A 340 -51.34 -21.99 63.17
CA LEU A 340 -51.82 -22.09 64.55
C LEU A 340 -52.54 -20.80 64.92
N GLN A 341 -53.76 -20.90 65.41
CA GLN A 341 -54.54 -19.72 65.79
C GLN A 341 -55.44 -20.02 66.99
N GLY A 342 -55.67 -19.00 67.80
CA GLY A 342 -56.50 -19.14 69.00
C GLY A 342 -56.50 -17.90 69.87
N ALA A 343 -57.18 -18.03 71.01
CA ALA A 343 -57.27 -17.02 72.06
C ALA A 343 -56.96 -17.65 73.43
N PRO A 344 -56.53 -16.87 74.44
CA PRO A 344 -56.36 -17.39 75.79
C PRO A 344 -57.69 -17.90 76.35
N GLY A 345 -57.69 -19.12 76.88
CA GLY A 345 -58.88 -19.74 77.50
C GLY A 345 -59.89 -20.33 76.52
N GLU A 346 -59.63 -20.25 75.22
CA GLU A 346 -60.41 -20.90 74.16
C GLU A 346 -59.62 -22.06 73.54
N GLU A 347 -60.30 -22.95 72.82
CA GLU A 347 -59.66 -24.02 72.06
C GLU A 347 -58.88 -23.43 70.87
N TRP A 348 -57.69 -23.96 70.61
CA TRP A 348 -56.83 -23.53 69.51
C TRP A 348 -57.00 -24.45 68.30
N THR A 349 -56.94 -23.90 67.11
CA THR A 349 -56.93 -24.69 65.88
C THR A 349 -55.51 -24.72 65.32
N SER A 350 -54.97 -25.94 65.14
CA SER A 350 -53.73 -26.18 64.40
C SER A 350 -54.04 -26.91 63.12
N THR A 351 -53.70 -26.30 61.99
CA THR A 351 -53.91 -26.87 60.65
C THR A 351 -52.58 -26.94 59.91
N GLY A 352 -52.44 -27.91 59.03
CA GLY A 352 -51.20 -28.10 58.29
C GLY A 352 -51.40 -28.65 56.89
N ARG A 353 -50.36 -28.49 56.08
CA ARG A 353 -50.25 -29.09 54.76
C ARG A 353 -48.95 -29.86 54.67
N ALA A 354 -49.02 -31.10 54.18
CA ALA A 354 -47.86 -31.94 53.96
C ALA A 354 -47.87 -32.56 52.56
N VAL A 355 -46.70 -32.95 52.08
CA VAL A 355 -46.51 -33.63 50.78
C VAL A 355 -45.79 -34.95 50.99
N TYR A 356 -45.98 -35.88 50.07
CA TYR A 356 -45.31 -37.17 50.15
C TYR A 356 -43.82 -37.03 49.87
N THR A 357 -43.00 -37.81 50.59
CA THR A 357 -41.54 -37.84 50.40
C THR A 357 -41.10 -38.92 49.41
N ASP A 358 -42.03 -39.51 48.66
CA ASP A 358 -41.75 -40.49 47.59
C ASP A 358 -41.22 -39.82 46.31
N VAL A 359 -41.36 -38.49 46.23
CA VAL A 359 -40.74 -37.62 45.23
C VAL A 359 -39.84 -36.63 45.96
N VAL A 360 -38.73 -36.28 45.32
CA VAL A 360 -37.78 -35.27 45.81
C VAL A 360 -38.49 -33.91 45.91
N TYR A 361 -38.38 -33.25 47.06
CA TYR A 361 -38.95 -31.92 47.24
C TYR A 361 -37.98 -30.84 46.73
N ARG A 362 -38.46 -30.00 45.83
CA ARG A 362 -37.78 -28.75 45.43
C ARG A 362 -38.73 -27.57 45.59
N PRO A 363 -38.23 -26.39 45.99
CA PRO A 363 -39.06 -25.18 46.05
C PRO A 363 -39.66 -24.86 44.67
N ALA A 364 -40.84 -24.25 44.66
CA ALA A 364 -41.39 -23.73 43.41
C ALA A 364 -40.60 -22.51 42.96
N ARG A 365 -40.42 -22.35 41.66
CA ARG A 365 -39.89 -21.12 41.07
C ARG A 365 -40.96 -20.03 41.01
N ARG A 366 -41.23 -19.36 42.15
CA ARG A 366 -42.24 -18.30 42.29
C ARG A 366 -41.62 -16.93 42.01
N THR A 367 -40.35 -16.75 42.35
CA THR A 367 -39.69 -15.46 42.28
C THR A 367 -39.26 -15.19 40.85
N ARG A 368 -39.76 -14.11 40.27
CA ARG A 368 -39.46 -13.73 38.88
C ARG A 368 -38.00 -13.30 38.78
N ARG A 369 -37.28 -13.83 37.79
CA ARG A 369 -35.96 -13.33 37.40
C ARG A 369 -36.12 -11.89 36.86
N PRO A 370 -35.28 -10.94 37.27
CA PRO A 370 -35.34 -9.58 36.75
C PRO A 370 -34.98 -9.56 35.25
N ARG A 371 -35.48 -8.55 34.53
CA ARG A 371 -35.21 -8.34 33.11
C ARG A 371 -34.69 -6.93 32.86
N VAL A 372 -33.72 -6.81 31.97
CA VAL A 372 -33.29 -5.53 31.40
C VAL A 372 -34.13 -5.27 30.16
N GLU A 373 -34.99 -4.25 30.22
CA GLU A 373 -35.96 -3.94 29.17
C GLU A 373 -35.38 -3.19 27.96
N GLY A 374 -34.11 -2.78 28.00
CA GLY A 374 -33.51 -1.97 26.93
C GLY A 374 -31.99 -1.98 26.94
N VAL A 375 -31.42 -1.18 26.02
CA VAL A 375 -29.97 -0.99 25.89
C VAL A 375 -29.46 -0.13 27.04
N GLN A 376 -28.32 -0.50 27.61
CA GLN A 376 -27.62 0.26 28.64
C GLN A 376 -26.22 0.65 28.19
N SER A 377 -25.64 1.69 28.76
CA SER A 377 -24.21 2.00 28.57
C SER A 377 -23.35 1.40 29.68
N ALA A 378 -22.12 1.07 29.33
CA ALA A 378 -21.09 0.60 30.26
C ALA A 378 -19.72 1.15 29.84
N VAL A 379 -18.76 1.15 30.76
CA VAL A 379 -17.38 1.57 30.49
C VAL A 379 -16.52 0.34 30.34
N VAL A 380 -15.72 0.28 29.27
CA VAL A 380 -14.70 -0.77 29.09
C VAL A 380 -13.60 -0.55 30.12
N VAL A 381 -13.19 -1.60 30.81
CA VAL A 381 -12.18 -1.55 31.88
C VAL A 381 -11.14 -2.65 31.70
N GLY A 382 -9.98 -2.46 32.33
CA GLY A 382 -8.84 -3.34 32.23
C GLY A 382 -7.84 -3.09 33.37
N PRO A 383 -6.76 -3.89 33.44
CA PRO A 383 -5.70 -3.69 34.43
C PRO A 383 -5.15 -2.26 34.38
N ALA A 384 -4.62 -1.79 35.50
CA ALA A 384 -4.04 -0.46 35.58
C ALA A 384 -2.92 -0.26 34.54
N GLY A 385 -3.06 0.79 33.71
CA GLY A 385 -2.11 1.11 32.64
C GLY A 385 -2.34 0.37 31.31
N GLU A 386 -3.28 -0.58 31.27
CA GLU A 386 -3.64 -1.31 30.05
C GLU A 386 -4.61 -0.47 29.19
N GLU A 387 -4.35 -0.38 27.89
CA GLU A 387 -5.25 0.30 26.95
C GLU A 387 -6.20 -0.68 26.25
N ILE A 388 -5.79 -1.93 26.06
CA ILE A 388 -6.55 -2.96 25.34
C ILE A 388 -6.55 -4.24 26.17
N HIS A 389 -7.64 -4.46 26.91
CA HIS A 389 -7.83 -5.69 27.68
C HIS A 389 -8.88 -6.57 27.00
N VAL A 390 -8.41 -7.63 26.35
CA VAL A 390 -9.21 -8.48 25.47
C VAL A 390 -8.83 -9.95 25.62
N ASP A 391 -9.82 -10.83 25.49
CA ASP A 391 -9.57 -12.27 25.41
C ASP A 391 -9.48 -12.77 23.96
N GLU A 392 -9.30 -14.07 23.78
CA GLU A 392 -9.23 -14.73 22.47
C GLU A 392 -10.47 -14.60 21.58
N PHE A 393 -11.64 -14.35 22.16
CA PHE A 393 -12.90 -14.19 21.44
C PHE A 393 -13.15 -12.72 21.07
N GLY A 394 -12.21 -11.84 21.39
CA GLY A 394 -12.40 -10.40 21.26
C GLY A 394 -13.34 -9.82 22.33
N ARG A 395 -13.66 -10.59 23.40
CA ARG A 395 -14.45 -10.06 24.53
C ARG A 395 -13.63 -8.99 25.24
N VAL A 396 -14.32 -8.01 25.77
CA VAL A 396 -13.74 -6.97 26.64
C VAL A 396 -14.42 -7.02 27.99
N ARG A 397 -13.74 -6.53 29.02
CA ARG A 397 -14.38 -6.35 30.32
C ARG A 397 -15.06 -5.00 30.41
N VAL A 398 -16.26 -4.96 31.00
CA VAL A 398 -16.96 -3.70 31.25
C VAL A 398 -17.45 -3.60 32.67
N GLN A 399 -17.60 -2.37 33.13
CA GLN A 399 -18.35 -2.03 34.32
C GLN A 399 -19.60 -1.22 33.97
N PHE A 400 -20.74 -1.69 34.47
CA PHE A 400 -22.02 -0.98 34.35
C PHE A 400 -22.10 0.20 35.32
N HIS A 401 -22.81 1.25 34.93
CA HIS A 401 -22.97 2.44 35.77
C HIS A 401 -23.80 2.20 37.04
N TRP A 402 -24.70 1.21 37.01
CA TRP A 402 -25.51 0.83 38.18
C TRP A 402 -24.78 -0.15 39.10
N ASP A 403 -23.64 -0.72 38.69
CA ASP A 403 -22.88 -1.61 39.54
C ASP A 403 -22.15 -0.78 40.61
N ARG A 404 -22.76 -0.76 41.79
CA ARG A 404 -22.32 0.05 42.92
C ARG A 404 -21.10 -0.49 43.66
N GLU A 405 -20.78 -1.78 43.48
CA GLU A 405 -19.64 -2.43 44.14
C GLU A 405 -18.38 -2.41 43.27
N GLY A 406 -18.52 -2.11 41.97
CA GLY A 406 -17.39 -2.07 41.04
C GLY A 406 -16.45 -0.89 41.25
N THR A 407 -15.17 -1.13 41.00
CA THR A 407 -14.04 -0.22 41.27
C THR A 407 -13.41 0.36 40.01
N TYR A 408 -14.01 0.12 38.85
CA TYR A 408 -13.56 0.48 37.49
C TYR A 408 -12.20 -0.14 37.13
N ASP A 409 -12.01 -1.39 37.55
CA ASP A 409 -10.86 -2.25 37.26
C ASP A 409 -11.28 -3.57 36.63
N ASP A 410 -10.32 -4.44 36.35
CA ASP A 410 -10.53 -5.76 35.75
C ASP A 410 -10.90 -6.85 36.76
N ASP A 411 -10.96 -6.57 38.06
CA ASP A 411 -11.41 -7.55 39.08
C ASP A 411 -12.93 -7.51 39.26
N SER A 412 -13.53 -6.33 39.15
CA SER A 412 -14.96 -6.11 39.39
C SER A 412 -15.85 -6.17 38.13
N ALA A 413 -15.24 -6.22 36.95
CA ALA A 413 -15.93 -6.16 35.65
C ALA A 413 -16.38 -7.53 35.13
N VAL A 414 -17.09 -7.62 33.98
CA VAL A 414 -17.45 -8.92 33.38
C VAL A 414 -17.03 -9.00 31.91
N TRP A 415 -16.66 -10.19 31.43
CA TRP A 415 -16.33 -10.42 30.03
C TRP A 415 -17.57 -10.40 29.13
N ILE A 416 -17.58 -9.51 28.14
CA ILE A 416 -18.71 -9.33 27.22
C ILE A 416 -18.23 -9.35 25.78
N ARG A 417 -18.96 -10.07 24.93
CA ARG A 417 -18.71 -10.11 23.48
C ARG A 417 -19.13 -8.80 22.82
N PRO A 418 -18.25 -8.11 22.08
CA PRO A 418 -18.64 -7.04 21.19
C PRO A 418 -19.13 -7.56 19.85
N SER A 419 -20.33 -7.12 19.47
CA SER A 419 -20.83 -7.17 18.12
C SER A 419 -19.84 -6.49 17.18
N GLN A 420 -19.66 -7.08 16.00
CA GLN A 420 -18.78 -6.58 14.95
C GLN A 420 -19.62 -6.26 13.71
N GLY A 421 -19.19 -5.26 12.92
CA GLY A 421 -19.89 -4.88 11.69
C GLY A 421 -19.96 -6.00 10.64
N TRP A 422 -19.01 -6.95 10.68
CA TRP A 422 -18.99 -8.16 9.86
C TRP A 422 -18.13 -9.22 10.54
N ALA A 423 -18.66 -10.41 10.85
CA ALA A 423 -17.91 -11.50 11.47
C ALA A 423 -18.10 -12.82 10.71
N GLY A 424 -17.01 -13.36 10.16
CA GLY A 424 -16.97 -14.65 9.46
C GLY A 424 -15.85 -15.56 9.99
N ALA A 425 -15.75 -16.77 9.45
CA ALA A 425 -14.74 -17.74 9.85
C ALA A 425 -13.33 -17.34 9.35
N GLY A 426 -12.60 -16.56 10.16
CA GLY A 426 -11.26 -16.07 9.83
C GLY A 426 -11.24 -14.83 8.92
N TYR A 427 -12.36 -14.12 8.79
CA TYR A 427 -12.47 -12.88 8.00
C TYR A 427 -13.55 -11.98 8.60
N GLY A 428 -13.49 -10.66 8.33
CA GLY A 428 -14.49 -9.69 8.79
C GLY A 428 -13.87 -8.36 9.22
N LEU A 429 -14.65 -7.59 9.98
CA LEU A 429 -14.22 -6.38 10.68
C LEU A 429 -13.96 -6.73 12.14
N LEU A 430 -12.81 -6.32 12.66
CA LEU A 430 -12.47 -6.47 14.07
C LEU A 430 -12.03 -5.11 14.61
N ASP A 431 -12.91 -4.49 15.38
CA ASP A 431 -12.61 -3.27 16.14
C ASP A 431 -12.86 -3.58 17.62
N ILE A 432 -11.79 -3.59 18.42
CA ILE A 432 -11.81 -3.99 19.82
C ILE A 432 -12.02 -2.73 20.67
N PRO A 433 -13.09 -2.66 21.49
CA PRO A 433 -13.27 -1.56 22.42
C PRO A 433 -12.07 -1.41 23.36
N ARG A 434 -11.57 -0.18 23.55
CA ARG A 434 -10.42 0.12 24.42
C ARG A 434 -10.86 0.53 25.82
N VAL A 435 -9.98 0.36 26.79
CA VAL A 435 -10.20 0.78 28.19
C VAL A 435 -10.57 2.27 28.25
N GLY A 436 -11.63 2.57 29.00
CA GLY A 436 -12.23 3.89 29.15
C GLY A 436 -13.15 4.33 28.02
N GLN A 437 -13.41 3.48 27.00
CA GLN A 437 -14.46 3.74 26.01
C GLN A 437 -15.84 3.38 26.55
N GLU A 438 -16.86 4.11 26.08
CA GLU A 438 -18.26 3.84 26.38
C GLU A 438 -18.86 2.91 25.32
N VAL A 439 -19.50 1.85 25.77
CA VAL A 439 -20.14 0.84 24.92
C VAL A 439 -21.62 0.70 25.27
N LEU A 440 -22.42 0.37 24.27
CA LEU A 440 -23.83 0.03 24.43
C LEU A 440 -23.98 -1.49 24.59
N VAL A 441 -24.71 -1.91 25.60
CA VAL A 441 -24.87 -3.28 26.04
C VAL A 441 -26.35 -3.66 26.02
N GLU A 442 -26.66 -4.73 25.30
CA GLU A 442 -27.93 -5.45 25.33
C GLU A 442 -27.79 -6.75 26.13
N PHE A 443 -28.91 -7.42 26.38
CA PHE A 443 -28.97 -8.62 27.21
C PHE A 443 -29.84 -9.68 26.50
N PHE A 444 -29.28 -10.86 26.23
CA PHE A 444 -30.04 -11.94 25.60
C PHE A 444 -31.24 -12.33 26.45
N GLU A 445 -32.45 -12.39 25.85
CA GLU A 445 -33.72 -12.60 26.56
C GLU A 445 -33.99 -11.59 27.69
N GLY A 446 -33.31 -10.43 27.68
CA GLY A 446 -33.32 -9.46 28.77
C GLY A 446 -32.65 -9.95 30.06
N ASN A 447 -31.93 -11.08 30.04
CA ASN A 447 -31.30 -11.67 31.22
C ASN A 447 -30.06 -10.86 31.63
N PRO A 448 -30.04 -10.21 32.82
CA PRO A 448 -28.88 -9.44 33.29
C PRO A 448 -27.57 -10.24 33.33
N ASP A 449 -27.67 -11.57 33.43
CA ASP A 449 -26.53 -12.50 33.44
C ASP A 449 -25.99 -12.84 32.04
N GLN A 450 -26.56 -12.27 30.96
CA GLN A 450 -26.22 -12.58 29.56
C GLN A 450 -26.10 -11.33 28.66
N PRO A 451 -25.18 -10.41 28.97
CA PRO A 451 -24.97 -9.20 28.22
C PRO A 451 -24.16 -9.44 26.93
N VAL A 452 -24.32 -8.51 25.99
CA VAL A 452 -23.61 -8.43 24.71
C VAL A 452 -23.47 -6.97 24.32
N ILE A 453 -22.27 -6.55 23.91
CA ILE A 453 -22.05 -5.19 23.43
C ILE A 453 -22.58 -5.09 22.00
N THR A 454 -23.52 -4.19 21.73
CA THR A 454 -24.15 -4.02 20.41
C THR A 454 -23.79 -2.71 19.74
N GLY A 455 -23.15 -1.78 20.45
CA GLY A 455 -22.76 -0.49 19.89
C GLY A 455 -21.71 0.25 20.69
N ARG A 456 -21.32 1.42 20.18
CA ARG A 456 -20.34 2.33 20.77
C ARG A 456 -20.84 3.75 20.62
N VAL A 457 -20.48 4.61 21.57
CA VAL A 457 -20.83 6.02 21.53
C VAL A 457 -19.61 6.88 21.89
N PHE A 458 -19.53 8.07 21.30
CA PHE A 458 -18.55 9.08 21.71
C PHE A 458 -19.02 9.75 22.99
N SER A 459 -18.06 10.10 23.85
CA SER A 459 -18.30 10.74 25.14
C SER A 459 -17.45 12.02 25.27
N TYR A 460 -17.62 12.73 26.39
CA TYR A 460 -16.83 13.94 26.65
C TYR A 460 -15.31 13.71 26.67
N THR A 461 -14.89 12.58 27.23
CA THR A 461 -13.48 12.15 27.33
C THR A 461 -13.01 11.36 26.11
N ARG A 462 -13.94 10.85 25.29
CA ARG A 462 -13.69 10.11 24.05
C ARG A 462 -14.43 10.80 22.90
N ARG A 463 -13.85 11.90 22.43
CA ARG A 463 -14.47 12.81 21.46
C ARG A 463 -14.57 12.17 20.07
N VAL A 464 -15.49 12.72 19.28
CA VAL A 464 -15.61 12.45 17.84
C VAL A 464 -14.30 12.64 17.08
N LEU A 465 -14.13 11.94 15.96
CA LEU A 465 -12.92 11.93 15.14
C LEU A 465 -12.48 13.33 14.67
N TYR A 466 -13.46 14.15 14.30
CA TYR A 466 -13.26 15.48 13.74
C TYR A 466 -13.99 16.51 14.60
N LYS A 467 -13.48 17.74 14.63
CA LYS A 467 -14.14 18.84 15.33
C LYS A 467 -15.51 19.10 14.69
N LEU A 468 -16.58 18.89 15.45
CA LEU A 468 -17.96 19.18 15.05
C LEU A 468 -18.48 20.45 15.74
N PRO A 469 -19.37 21.23 15.08
CA PRO A 469 -19.99 20.98 13.78
C PRO A 469 -19.17 21.39 12.55
N ASP A 470 -17.93 21.88 12.73
CA ASP A 470 -17.09 22.42 11.65
C ASP A 470 -16.88 21.43 10.48
N ASN A 471 -16.67 20.14 10.78
CA ASN A 471 -16.41 19.08 9.79
C ASN A 471 -17.61 18.14 9.61
N LYS A 472 -18.83 18.66 9.61
CA LYS A 472 -20.07 17.86 9.51
C LYS A 472 -20.25 17.06 8.21
N THR A 473 -19.48 17.38 7.17
CA THR A 473 -19.46 16.70 5.86
C THR A 473 -18.35 15.66 5.76
N LYS A 474 -17.56 15.46 6.81
CA LYS A 474 -16.46 14.50 6.84
C LYS A 474 -16.85 13.22 7.59
N SER A 475 -16.51 12.08 7.01
CA SER A 475 -16.69 10.75 7.60
C SER A 475 -15.41 9.91 7.47
N GLY A 476 -15.25 8.86 8.26
CA GLY A 476 -14.08 7.99 8.12
C GLY A 476 -13.82 7.05 9.30
N TRP A 477 -12.75 6.28 9.14
CA TRP A 477 -12.16 5.43 10.17
C TRP A 477 -10.79 5.97 10.54
N LYS A 478 -10.61 6.24 11.83
CA LYS A 478 -9.35 6.76 12.38
C LYS A 478 -8.95 5.89 13.57
N THR A 479 -7.77 5.31 13.50
CA THR A 479 -7.23 4.47 14.56
C THR A 479 -6.37 5.29 15.52
N GLU A 480 -5.84 4.67 16.56
CA GLU A 480 -4.83 5.26 17.43
C GLU A 480 -3.69 4.25 17.61
N THR A 481 -2.44 4.70 17.53
CA THR A 481 -1.27 3.84 17.78
C THR A 481 -1.34 3.24 19.18
N TYR A 482 -0.83 2.03 19.34
CA TYR A 482 -0.72 1.33 20.63
C TYR A 482 0.72 0.79 20.81
N PRO A 483 1.28 0.84 22.03
CA PRO A 483 0.76 1.55 23.21
C PRO A 483 1.03 3.07 23.15
N GLY A 484 0.16 3.86 23.76
CA GLY A 484 0.29 5.32 23.89
C GLY A 484 -0.20 6.12 22.68
N ALA A 485 -0.78 7.29 22.96
CA ALA A 485 -1.25 8.25 21.97
C ALA A 485 -0.06 8.90 21.21
N GLY A 486 0.48 8.21 20.21
CA GLY A 486 1.68 8.61 19.45
C GLY A 486 1.50 8.73 17.94
N GLY A 487 0.29 8.48 17.41
CA GLY A 487 0.02 8.48 15.97
C GLY A 487 -1.33 7.86 15.61
N PHE A 488 -1.66 7.86 14.32
CA PHE A 488 -2.90 7.27 13.81
C PHE A 488 -2.80 6.85 12.34
N ASN A 489 -3.57 5.82 11.97
CA ASN A 489 -3.93 5.55 10.58
C ASN A 489 -5.32 6.13 10.32
N GLU A 490 -5.58 6.58 9.09
CA GLU A 490 -6.88 7.17 8.74
C GLU A 490 -7.28 6.81 7.30
N LEU A 491 -8.56 6.48 7.14
CA LEU A 491 -9.27 6.51 5.87
C LEU A 491 -10.48 7.42 6.05
N SER A 492 -10.51 8.54 5.33
CA SER A 492 -11.59 9.53 5.46
C SER A 492 -12.10 10.04 4.13
N PHE A 493 -13.35 10.50 4.14
CA PHE A 493 -14.10 11.01 3.01
C PHE A 493 -14.64 12.39 3.38
N GLU A 494 -14.28 13.41 2.60
CA GLU A 494 -14.88 14.74 2.65
C GLU A 494 -15.91 14.85 1.52
N ASP A 495 -17.16 15.14 1.86
CA ASP A 495 -18.28 15.24 0.92
C ASP A 495 -18.72 16.71 0.68
N ALA A 496 -17.96 17.70 1.16
CA ALA A 496 -18.22 19.10 0.86
C ALA A 496 -18.05 19.37 -0.65
N ALA A 497 -19.13 19.79 -1.31
CA ALA A 497 -19.15 20.10 -2.74
C ALA A 497 -18.01 21.04 -3.17
N GLY A 498 -17.25 20.63 -4.20
CA GLY A 498 -16.10 21.37 -4.72
C GLY A 498 -14.82 21.24 -3.88
N ARG A 499 -14.86 20.43 -2.81
CA ARG A 499 -13.73 20.13 -1.91
C ARG A 499 -13.71 18.64 -1.53
N GLU A 500 -14.27 17.79 -2.37
CA GLU A 500 -14.37 16.36 -2.12
C GLU A 500 -12.97 15.73 -2.05
N GLU A 501 -12.73 14.90 -1.03
CA GLU A 501 -11.43 14.29 -0.79
C GLU A 501 -11.58 12.87 -0.24
N ILE A 502 -10.76 11.94 -0.76
CA ILE A 502 -10.46 10.69 -0.08
C ILE A 502 -9.04 10.81 0.46
N HIS A 503 -8.90 10.78 1.79
CA HIS A 503 -7.60 10.86 2.46
C HIS A 503 -7.25 9.51 3.08
N VAL A 504 -6.09 8.98 2.70
CA VAL A 504 -5.50 7.74 3.21
C VAL A 504 -4.17 8.08 3.89
N GLN A 505 -4.07 7.84 5.18
CA GLN A 505 -2.85 8.04 5.97
C GLN A 505 -2.43 6.72 6.63
N ALA A 506 -1.18 6.34 6.41
CA ALA A 506 -0.49 5.30 7.18
C ALA A 506 0.51 5.95 8.14
N GLN A 507 0.46 5.60 9.43
CA GLN A 507 1.38 6.12 10.44
C GLN A 507 2.83 5.68 10.21
N LYS A 508 3.01 4.50 9.59
CA LYS A 508 4.32 3.89 9.39
C LYS A 508 4.47 3.29 7.99
N ASP A 509 4.02 2.05 7.81
CA ASP A 509 4.17 1.31 6.56
C ASP A 509 2.81 1.22 5.84
N PHE A 510 2.78 1.45 4.52
CA PHE A 510 1.63 1.23 3.66
C PHE A 510 1.97 0.16 2.62
N THR A 511 1.34 -1.02 2.74
CA THR A 511 1.56 -2.15 1.83
C THR A 511 0.30 -2.41 1.01
N GLU A 512 0.43 -2.40 -0.31
CA GLU A 512 -0.64 -2.71 -1.25
C GLU A 512 -0.28 -3.98 -2.04
N ILE A 513 -1.15 -4.99 -2.04
CA ILE A 513 -0.95 -6.23 -2.81
C ILE A 513 -2.14 -6.41 -3.75
N ILE A 514 -1.90 -6.25 -5.05
CA ILE A 514 -2.89 -6.50 -6.11
C ILE A 514 -2.56 -7.85 -6.76
N LYS A 515 -3.44 -8.84 -6.58
CA LYS A 515 -3.22 -10.20 -7.09
C LYS A 515 -3.47 -10.38 -8.58
N ASN A 516 -4.01 -9.36 -9.26
CA ASN A 516 -4.29 -9.41 -10.69
C ASN A 516 -3.98 -8.07 -11.36
N ASN A 517 -4.98 -7.19 -11.56
CA ASN A 517 -4.82 -5.93 -12.29
C ASN A 517 -5.09 -4.72 -11.38
N GLN A 518 -4.21 -3.72 -11.41
CA GLN A 518 -4.43 -2.39 -10.82
C GLN A 518 -4.65 -1.38 -11.94
N SER A 519 -5.61 -0.47 -11.79
CA SER A 519 -5.86 0.63 -12.73
C SER A 519 -6.06 1.93 -11.97
N SER A 520 -5.50 3.03 -12.48
CA SER A 520 -5.64 4.38 -11.92
C SER A 520 -5.89 5.39 -13.04
N ASN A 521 -6.92 6.22 -12.89
CA ASN A 521 -7.26 7.29 -13.84
C ASN A 521 -7.38 8.61 -13.09
N VAL A 522 -6.39 9.49 -13.30
CA VAL A 522 -6.34 10.83 -12.72
C VAL A 522 -6.63 11.83 -13.83
N ARG A 523 -7.78 12.52 -13.75
CA ARG A 523 -8.24 13.44 -14.81
C ARG A 523 -7.59 14.82 -14.80
N SER A 524 -6.98 15.17 -13.67
CA SER A 524 -6.21 16.40 -13.52
C SER A 524 -4.77 16.01 -13.20
N ASN A 525 -4.21 16.44 -12.07
CA ASN A 525 -2.80 16.25 -11.76
C ASN A 525 -2.57 15.10 -10.78
N ARG A 526 -1.46 14.36 -10.97
CA ARG A 526 -0.89 13.44 -9.99
C ARG A 526 0.49 13.94 -9.57
N SER A 527 0.73 14.09 -8.28
CA SER A 527 2.04 14.40 -7.70
C SER A 527 2.49 13.28 -6.75
N ALA A 528 3.77 12.91 -6.79
CA ALA A 528 4.37 11.94 -5.88
C ALA A 528 5.70 12.49 -5.35
N SER A 529 5.98 12.28 -4.06
CA SER A 529 7.21 12.71 -3.41
C SER A 529 7.75 11.57 -2.54
N VAL A 530 8.95 11.07 -2.88
CA VAL A 530 9.64 10.01 -2.15
C VAL A 530 10.98 10.57 -1.67
N THR A 531 11.19 10.61 -0.36
CA THR A 531 12.31 11.34 0.25
C THR A 531 13.61 10.54 0.34
N VAL A 532 13.52 9.21 0.33
CA VAL A 532 14.67 8.31 0.47
C VAL A 532 14.96 7.55 -0.81
N ALA A 533 14.12 6.58 -1.16
CA ALA A 533 14.32 5.74 -2.33
C ALA A 533 12.97 5.27 -2.90
N ASP A 534 12.86 5.33 -4.23
CA ASP A 534 11.78 4.71 -5.00
C ASP A 534 12.38 3.59 -5.86
N SER A 535 11.72 2.43 -5.89
CA SER A 535 12.19 1.25 -6.61
C SER A 535 11.01 0.61 -7.32
N MET A 536 11.13 0.47 -8.64
CA MET A 536 10.11 -0.16 -9.48
C MET A 536 10.72 -1.36 -10.23
N THR A 537 10.05 -2.51 -10.14
CA THR A 537 10.42 -3.70 -10.90
C THR A 537 9.22 -4.16 -11.72
N VAL A 538 9.40 -4.29 -13.03
CA VAL A 538 8.37 -4.77 -13.96
C VAL A 538 8.88 -6.05 -14.59
N GLY A 539 8.17 -7.16 -14.36
CA GLY A 539 8.57 -8.48 -14.89
C GLY A 539 8.30 -8.66 -16.39
N GLY A 540 7.43 -7.83 -16.97
CA GLY A 540 7.13 -7.80 -18.40
C GLY A 540 7.51 -6.45 -19.02
N SER A 541 6.63 -5.90 -19.85
CA SER A 541 6.88 -4.61 -20.51
C SER A 541 6.40 -3.43 -19.67
N GLN A 542 7.22 -2.39 -19.58
CA GLN A 542 6.82 -1.06 -19.10
C GLN A 542 6.68 -0.12 -20.30
N SER A 543 5.59 0.65 -20.37
CA SER A 543 5.39 1.65 -21.43
C SER A 543 4.82 2.94 -20.84
N PHE A 544 5.24 4.08 -21.38
CA PHE A 544 4.74 5.40 -21.03
C PHE A 544 4.39 6.15 -22.32
N SER A 545 3.27 6.87 -22.32
CA SER A 545 2.91 7.81 -23.37
C SER A 545 2.62 9.15 -22.73
N VAL A 546 3.41 10.17 -23.10
CA VAL A 546 3.27 11.54 -22.59
C VAL A 546 2.81 12.39 -23.76
N GLY A 547 1.59 12.94 -23.67
CA GLY A 547 1.01 13.76 -24.75
C GLY A 547 1.60 15.18 -24.86
N GLY A 548 2.34 15.62 -23.83
CA GLY A 548 3.04 16.90 -23.79
C GLY A 548 4.53 16.69 -23.51
N GLU A 549 5.09 17.51 -22.62
CA GLU A 549 6.51 17.47 -22.28
C GLU A 549 6.82 16.46 -21.17
N GLN A 550 7.93 15.73 -21.32
CA GLN A 550 8.52 14.90 -20.26
C GLN A 550 9.89 15.46 -19.89
N SER A 551 10.12 15.73 -18.61
CA SER A 551 11.41 16.23 -18.08
C SER A 551 11.86 15.40 -16.89
N HIS A 552 13.16 15.08 -16.84
CA HIS A 552 13.81 14.38 -15.73
C HIS A 552 14.99 15.22 -15.24
N THR A 553 15.04 15.50 -13.94
CA THR A 553 16.21 16.14 -13.32
C THR A 553 16.85 15.15 -12.36
N ILE A 554 18.05 14.69 -12.70
CA ILE A 554 18.85 13.79 -11.86
C ILE A 554 20.00 14.58 -11.25
N ALA A 555 19.95 14.81 -9.93
CA ALA A 555 20.92 15.67 -9.24
C ALA A 555 22.34 15.05 -9.09
N LYS A 556 22.46 13.72 -9.20
CA LYS A 556 23.74 13.01 -9.05
C LYS A 556 24.07 12.14 -10.26
N VAL A 557 23.58 10.91 -10.30
CA VAL A 557 23.94 9.92 -11.31
C VAL A 557 22.68 9.25 -11.84
N GLN A 558 22.58 9.16 -13.16
CA GLN A 558 21.67 8.26 -13.85
C GLN A 558 22.49 7.13 -14.46
N ALA A 559 22.15 5.87 -14.17
CA ALA A 559 22.77 4.69 -14.76
C ALA A 559 21.69 3.86 -15.46
N ASN A 560 21.93 3.51 -16.72
CA ASN A 560 21.04 2.65 -17.51
C ASN A 560 21.85 1.42 -17.94
N ASP A 561 21.49 0.24 -17.43
CA ASP A 561 22.05 -1.04 -17.85
C ASP A 561 21.03 -1.76 -18.75
N ILE A 562 21.48 -2.18 -19.93
CA ILE A 562 20.60 -2.69 -21.00
C ILE A 562 21.17 -4.03 -21.45
N GLY A 563 20.46 -5.11 -21.12
CA GLY A 563 20.93 -6.47 -21.36
C GLY A 563 20.96 -6.91 -22.83
N GLU A 564 20.14 -6.27 -23.68
CA GLU A 564 20.12 -6.48 -25.14
C GLU A 564 20.28 -5.12 -25.86
N ASP A 565 19.30 -4.69 -26.66
CA ASP A 565 19.42 -3.50 -27.51
C ASP A 565 18.68 -2.27 -26.94
N ARG A 566 19.29 -1.10 -27.14
CA ARG A 566 18.62 0.21 -26.98
C ARG A 566 18.35 0.83 -28.35
N THR A 567 17.08 1.05 -28.71
CA THR A 567 16.69 1.78 -29.92
C THR A 567 16.10 3.15 -29.55
N SER A 568 16.59 4.23 -30.16
CA SER A 568 16.05 5.59 -30.03
C SER A 568 15.70 6.13 -31.41
N THR A 569 14.46 6.59 -31.61
CA THR A 569 14.01 7.24 -32.85
C THR A 569 13.63 8.68 -32.55
N ILE A 570 14.41 9.64 -33.07
CA ILE A 570 14.17 11.07 -32.90
C ILE A 570 13.71 11.67 -34.23
N ALA A 571 12.50 12.21 -34.27
CA ALA A 571 11.90 12.71 -35.52
C ALA A 571 12.43 14.09 -35.96
N GLN A 572 12.94 14.92 -35.03
CA GLN A 572 13.35 16.29 -35.34
C GLN A 572 14.79 16.60 -34.89
N SER A 573 15.08 16.60 -33.60
CA SER A 573 16.41 16.97 -33.08
C SER A 573 16.72 16.24 -31.78
N ASP A 574 17.91 15.66 -31.69
CA ASP A 574 18.50 15.15 -30.45
C ASP A 574 19.67 16.08 -30.07
N THR A 575 19.74 16.57 -28.84
CA THR A 575 20.73 17.56 -28.40
C THR A 575 21.27 17.17 -27.04
N ILE A 576 22.61 17.05 -26.95
CA ILE A 576 23.32 16.73 -25.71
C ILE A 576 24.20 17.93 -25.36
N ASP A 577 23.88 18.62 -24.26
CA ASP A 577 24.70 19.69 -23.68
C ASP A 577 25.37 19.18 -22.40
N ALA A 578 26.70 19.21 -22.35
CA ALA A 578 27.49 18.65 -21.25
C ALA A 578 28.55 19.66 -20.77
N GLY A 579 28.42 20.11 -19.52
CA GLY A 579 29.27 21.18 -18.98
C GLY A 579 30.73 20.81 -18.65
N ASN A 580 31.13 19.53 -18.73
CA ASN A 580 32.50 19.09 -18.43
C ASN A 580 33.07 18.09 -19.46
N VAL A 581 32.53 16.87 -19.55
CA VAL A 581 33.02 15.83 -20.48
C VAL A 581 31.88 14.85 -20.81
N ILE A 582 31.84 14.35 -22.05
CA ILE A 582 31.09 13.16 -22.47
C ILE A 582 32.12 12.06 -22.76
N THR A 583 32.00 10.88 -22.14
CA THR A 583 32.92 9.75 -22.33
C THR A 583 32.13 8.50 -22.74
N GLY A 584 32.47 7.87 -23.86
CA GLY A 584 31.99 6.53 -24.22
C GLY A 584 33.13 5.51 -24.15
N VAL A 585 32.95 4.46 -23.34
CA VAL A 585 33.90 3.34 -23.22
C VAL A 585 33.24 2.12 -23.84
N VAL A 586 33.97 1.45 -24.72
CA VAL A 586 33.40 0.45 -25.62
C VAL A 586 34.25 -0.84 -25.52
N GLY A 587 33.61 -1.97 -25.24
CA GLY A 587 34.30 -3.26 -24.98
C GLY A 587 34.99 -3.85 -26.22
N PRO A 588 35.90 -4.82 -26.09
CA PRO A 588 36.61 -5.42 -27.23
C PRO A 588 35.62 -5.99 -28.25
N GLY A 589 35.53 -5.36 -29.43
CA GLY A 589 34.56 -5.72 -30.47
C GLY A 589 33.50 -4.65 -30.75
N VAL A 590 33.41 -3.60 -29.95
CA VAL A 590 32.62 -2.41 -30.25
C VAL A 590 33.51 -1.18 -29.97
N GLY A 591 33.52 -0.21 -30.87
CA GLY A 591 34.14 1.11 -30.71
C GLY A 591 33.13 2.17 -31.16
N TYR A 592 33.41 3.46 -30.97
CA TYR A 592 32.87 4.42 -31.93
C TYR A 592 33.54 4.11 -33.27
N VAL A 593 32.79 3.53 -34.19
CA VAL A 593 33.20 3.23 -35.56
C VAL A 593 32.60 4.31 -36.46
N TYR A 594 33.40 5.24 -36.98
CA TYR A 594 33.13 5.82 -38.30
C TYR A 594 33.89 4.94 -39.31
N ARG A 595 33.14 4.32 -40.24
CA ARG A 595 33.66 3.53 -41.38
C ARG A 595 32.89 4.03 -42.60
N ASP A 596 33.62 4.23 -43.70
CA ASP A 596 33.39 5.18 -44.80
C ASP A 596 33.97 6.59 -44.54
N ASP A 597 34.62 7.12 -45.58
CA ASP A 597 35.44 8.35 -45.70
C ASP A 597 34.67 9.64 -45.42
N GLN A 598 33.93 9.68 -44.32
CA GLN A 598 33.16 10.85 -43.93
C GLN A 598 33.87 11.55 -42.79
N LEU A 599 34.66 12.53 -43.20
CA LEU A 599 34.47 13.92 -42.79
C LEU A 599 33.73 14.10 -41.45
N ILE A 600 34.49 14.30 -40.38
CA ILE A 600 34.03 14.97 -39.17
C ILE A 600 34.32 16.45 -39.37
N LEU A 601 33.31 17.23 -39.76
CA LEU A 601 33.39 18.68 -39.95
C LEU A 601 32.78 19.40 -38.74
N ILE A 602 33.58 20.16 -38.01
CA ILE A 602 33.13 21.16 -37.03
C ILE A 602 33.31 22.52 -37.68
N THR A 603 32.25 23.10 -38.22
CA THR A 603 32.27 24.42 -38.88
C THR A 603 31.24 25.36 -38.25
N ASN A 604 31.46 26.66 -38.30
CA ASN A 604 30.44 27.68 -37.98
C ASN A 604 30.16 28.64 -39.16
N GLY A 605 30.61 28.28 -40.37
CA GLY A 605 30.43 29.07 -41.60
C GLY A 605 31.52 30.10 -41.89
N VAL A 606 32.41 30.38 -40.93
CA VAL A 606 33.57 31.30 -41.08
C VAL A 606 34.88 30.70 -40.52
N ALA A 607 34.82 29.52 -39.90
CA ALA A 607 35.94 28.71 -39.44
C ALA A 607 35.53 27.23 -39.42
N SER A 608 36.48 26.32 -39.63
CA SER A 608 36.25 24.89 -39.55
C SER A 608 37.43 24.08 -39.04
N VAL A 609 37.12 23.08 -38.22
CA VAL A 609 38.03 22.03 -37.79
C VAL A 609 37.52 20.72 -38.37
N VAL A 610 38.34 19.99 -39.10
CA VAL A 610 37.91 18.76 -39.78
C VAL A 610 38.82 17.60 -39.45
N PHE A 611 38.22 16.49 -39.06
CA PHE A 611 38.91 15.21 -38.94
C PHE A 611 38.42 14.29 -40.05
N THR A 612 39.37 13.78 -40.81
CA THR A 612 39.15 12.64 -41.70
C THR A 612 40.10 11.53 -41.26
N PRO A 613 40.06 10.34 -41.86
CA PRO A 613 40.87 9.22 -41.40
C PRO A 613 42.40 9.46 -41.33
N ASP A 614 42.95 10.46 -42.04
CA ASP A 614 44.39 10.78 -42.07
C ASP A 614 44.83 11.96 -41.17
N GLY A 615 43.91 12.57 -40.42
CA GLY A 615 44.27 13.58 -39.41
C GLY A 615 43.38 14.81 -39.36
N MET A 616 43.82 15.80 -38.59
CA MET A 616 43.07 16.97 -38.12
C MET A 616 43.49 18.26 -38.83
N TYR A 617 42.55 18.94 -39.49
CA TYR A 617 42.70 20.25 -40.12
C TYR A 617 41.97 21.33 -39.29
N LEU A 618 42.56 22.53 -39.12
CA LEU A 618 42.00 23.68 -38.40
C LEU A 618 42.06 24.90 -39.34
N ASP A 619 40.92 25.55 -39.57
CA ASP A 619 40.72 26.69 -40.49
C ASP A 619 39.80 27.75 -39.85
N ALA A 620 40.05 29.05 -40.08
CA ALA A 620 39.30 30.18 -39.52
C ALA A 620 39.54 31.48 -40.31
N GLN A 621 38.53 32.36 -40.42
CA GLN A 621 38.62 33.70 -41.04
C GLN A 621 39.45 34.73 -40.24
N GLY A 622 39.91 34.39 -39.03
CA GLY A 622 40.77 35.21 -38.16
C GLY A 622 41.95 34.42 -37.60
N ASP A 623 42.78 35.03 -36.74
CA ASP A 623 44.02 34.41 -36.23
C ASP A 623 43.80 33.02 -35.59
N ILE A 624 44.62 32.05 -36.00
CA ILE A 624 44.75 30.75 -35.33
C ILE A 624 45.99 30.80 -34.41
N THR A 625 45.79 31.02 -33.10
CA THR A 625 46.90 31.20 -32.11
C THR A 625 47.25 29.91 -31.38
N ILE A 626 48.53 29.51 -31.39
CA ILE A 626 49.07 28.34 -30.70
C ILE A 626 50.38 28.75 -29.96
N SER A 627 50.40 28.80 -28.61
CA SER A 627 51.48 29.46 -27.80
C SER A 627 52.09 28.60 -26.67
N ALA A 628 53.40 28.76 -26.37
CA ALA A 628 54.10 28.05 -25.28
C ALA A 628 55.22 28.91 -24.60
N GLY A 629 55.36 28.87 -23.27
CA GLY A 629 56.24 29.78 -22.49
C GLY A 629 57.72 29.40 -22.29
N ARG A 630 58.21 28.29 -22.90
CA ARG A 630 59.65 27.89 -22.85
C ARG A 630 60.16 27.02 -24.02
N LEU A 631 59.46 25.96 -24.50
CA LEU A 631 59.79 25.13 -25.70
C LEU A 631 58.49 24.57 -26.32
N LEU A 632 58.25 24.79 -27.61
CA LEU A 632 57.19 24.18 -28.43
C LEU A 632 57.86 23.20 -29.40
N LYS A 633 57.66 21.89 -29.20
CA LYS A 633 58.28 20.81 -30.00
C LYS A 633 57.19 20.09 -30.78
N VAL A 634 57.01 20.46 -32.04
CA VAL A 634 56.32 19.66 -33.04
C VAL A 634 57.37 18.70 -33.62
N SER A 635 57.00 17.46 -33.91
CA SER A 635 57.97 16.42 -34.27
C SER A 635 57.31 15.39 -35.18
N ALA A 636 57.58 15.56 -36.46
CA ALA A 636 57.47 14.63 -37.57
C ALA A 636 58.70 14.91 -38.47
N ASP A 637 58.92 14.17 -39.57
CA ASP A 637 60.10 14.41 -40.43
C ASP A 637 60.21 15.88 -40.91
N GLN A 638 59.09 16.62 -40.92
CA GLN A 638 59.08 18.08 -40.94
C GLN A 638 57.89 18.71 -40.19
N VAL A 639 58.08 19.95 -39.74
CA VAL A 639 57.12 20.81 -39.01
C VAL A 639 57.15 22.20 -39.66
N ALA A 640 55.99 22.81 -39.93
CA ALA A 640 55.87 24.22 -40.32
C ALA A 640 54.77 24.92 -39.51
N ILE A 641 55.03 26.14 -39.03
CA ILE A 641 54.03 27.04 -38.43
C ILE A 641 54.12 28.38 -39.17
N ASP A 642 52.97 28.93 -39.58
CA ASP A 642 52.85 30.23 -40.24
C ASP A 642 51.56 30.95 -39.80
N GLY A 643 51.52 31.49 -38.57
CA GLY A 643 50.67 32.67 -38.38
C GLY A 643 51.47 33.79 -38.99
N ARG A 644 51.09 34.45 -40.08
CA ARG A 644 51.84 35.65 -40.46
C ARG A 644 51.07 36.95 -40.69
N PRO A 645 51.61 38.02 -40.05
CA PRO A 645 52.99 38.07 -39.57
C PRO A 645 53.12 37.84 -38.04
N ASN A 646 53.08 36.61 -37.49
CA ASN A 646 54.22 35.98 -36.78
C ASN A 646 53.89 34.68 -36.00
N VAL A 647 54.19 33.52 -36.60
CA VAL A 647 54.58 32.27 -35.96
C VAL A 647 55.42 31.53 -37.01
N TYR A 648 56.64 31.13 -36.66
CA TYR A 648 57.68 30.63 -37.56
C TYR A 648 58.03 29.19 -37.20
N PHE A 649 58.09 28.24 -38.16
CA PHE A 649 59.11 27.17 -38.16
C PHE A 649 59.62 26.77 -39.57
N ASN A 650 60.89 27.13 -39.81
CA ASN A 650 61.96 26.56 -40.65
C ASN A 650 61.63 25.52 -41.78
N ARG A 651 61.81 25.90 -43.07
CA ARG A 651 62.94 25.49 -43.96
C ARG A 651 62.73 25.94 -45.43
N ASP A 652 63.74 26.62 -45.99
CA ASP A 652 63.91 26.89 -47.43
C ASP A 652 63.92 25.57 -48.25
N ALA A 653 62.99 25.37 -49.19
CA ALA A 653 63.10 24.21 -50.11
C ALA A 653 62.36 24.26 -51.47
N LYS A 654 61.47 25.22 -51.78
CA LYS A 654 60.73 25.21 -53.07
C LYS A 654 61.30 26.12 -54.16
N ARG A 655 61.95 27.24 -53.81
CA ARG A 655 62.45 28.23 -54.80
C ARG A 655 63.66 27.75 -55.61
N LEU A 656 64.54 26.92 -55.03
CA LEU A 656 65.72 26.34 -55.70
C LEU A 656 65.39 25.29 -56.78
N ARG A 657 64.26 24.58 -56.68
CA ARG A 657 63.94 23.44 -57.56
C ARG A 657 63.54 23.85 -58.98
N LEU A 658 62.99 25.06 -59.17
CA LEU A 658 62.60 25.54 -60.51
C LEU A 658 63.81 26.09 -61.28
N GLU A 659 64.69 26.85 -60.62
CA GLU A 659 65.93 27.35 -61.22
C GLU A 659 66.86 26.20 -61.66
N GLU A 660 66.98 25.15 -60.84
CA GLU A 660 67.74 23.93 -61.17
C GLU A 660 67.18 23.19 -62.38
N ARG A 661 65.84 23.10 -62.52
CA ARG A 661 65.19 22.43 -63.67
C ARG A 661 65.31 23.24 -64.95
N LEU A 662 65.22 24.58 -64.88
CA LEU A 662 65.43 25.45 -66.04
C LEU A 662 66.87 25.40 -66.54
N LYS A 663 67.85 25.37 -65.63
CA LYS A 663 69.26 25.16 -65.96
C LYS A 663 69.51 23.80 -66.61
N LEU A 664 68.87 22.74 -66.10
CA LEU A 664 68.98 21.38 -66.65
C LEU A 664 68.47 21.27 -68.11
N ILE A 665 67.38 21.97 -68.45
CA ILE A 665 66.85 22.04 -69.83
C ILE A 665 67.85 22.74 -70.76
N GLU A 666 68.42 23.85 -70.30
CA GLU A 666 69.39 24.63 -71.08
C GLU A 666 70.68 23.83 -71.32
N ASP A 667 71.18 23.13 -70.30
CA ASP A 667 72.34 22.25 -70.41
C ASP A 667 72.07 21.10 -71.41
N ALA A 668 70.87 20.52 -71.40
CA ALA A 668 70.47 19.46 -72.33
C ALA A 668 70.43 19.92 -73.79
N ARG A 669 69.86 21.11 -74.05
CA ARG A 669 69.82 21.71 -75.39
C ARG A 669 71.23 22.00 -75.90
N ARG A 670 72.08 22.57 -75.05
CA ARG A 670 73.48 22.86 -75.38
C ARG A 670 74.29 21.59 -75.67
N LYS A 671 74.06 20.50 -74.93
CA LYS A 671 74.68 19.20 -75.22
C LYS A 671 74.21 18.61 -76.55
N ALA A 672 72.91 18.70 -76.84
CA ALA A 672 72.35 18.21 -78.11
C ALA A 672 72.84 18.99 -79.34
N GLU A 673 73.13 20.29 -79.22
CA GLU A 673 73.73 21.10 -80.30
C GLU A 673 75.11 20.58 -80.73
N GLY A 674 75.85 19.92 -79.81
CA GLY A 674 77.15 19.30 -80.09
C GLY A 674 77.10 17.84 -80.56
N MET A 675 75.90 17.23 -80.62
CA MET A 675 75.74 15.82 -81.01
C MET A 675 75.42 15.66 -82.51
N PRO A 676 75.96 14.63 -83.19
CA PRO A 676 75.55 14.31 -84.55
C PRO A 676 74.06 13.89 -84.59
N PRO A 677 73.34 14.11 -85.72
CA PRO A 677 71.96 13.66 -85.88
C PRO A 677 71.86 12.15 -85.61
N GLY A 678 70.98 11.76 -84.69
CA GLY A 678 70.85 10.38 -84.29
C GLY A 678 69.91 10.21 -83.09
N PRO A 679 69.53 8.95 -82.78
CA PRO A 679 68.45 8.65 -81.83
C PRO A 679 68.67 9.26 -80.44
N GLU A 680 69.91 9.35 -79.97
CA GLU A 680 70.25 9.92 -78.66
C GLU A 680 70.12 11.44 -78.61
N ARG A 681 70.52 12.15 -79.68
CA ARG A 681 70.33 13.60 -79.79
C ARG A 681 68.85 13.94 -79.82
N ASP A 682 68.09 13.19 -80.62
CA ASP A 682 66.66 13.41 -80.77
C ASP A 682 65.91 13.08 -79.47
N ALA A 683 66.32 12.03 -78.75
CA ALA A 683 65.81 11.72 -77.41
C ALA A 683 66.12 12.82 -76.38
N LEU A 684 67.33 13.38 -76.38
CA LEU A 684 67.72 14.45 -75.46
C LEU A 684 66.96 15.76 -75.74
N LEU A 685 66.81 16.14 -77.02
CA LEU A 685 66.01 17.30 -77.43
C LEU A 685 64.52 17.11 -77.15
N ALA A 686 64.00 15.89 -77.36
CA ALA A 686 62.61 15.54 -77.06
C ALA A 686 62.34 15.61 -75.55
N ALA A 687 63.23 15.07 -74.71
CA ALA A 687 63.12 15.13 -73.25
C ALA A 687 63.23 16.57 -72.72
N ALA A 688 64.18 17.37 -73.23
CA ALA A 688 64.33 18.78 -72.84
C ALA A 688 63.10 19.62 -73.22
N SER A 689 62.53 19.37 -74.40
CA SER A 689 61.33 20.07 -74.88
C SER A 689 60.07 19.66 -74.11
N ARG A 690 59.93 18.37 -73.76
CA ARG A 690 58.83 17.85 -72.94
C ARG A 690 58.91 18.33 -71.50
N LEU A 691 60.10 18.34 -70.88
CA LEU A 691 60.32 18.89 -69.53
C LEU A 691 59.99 20.39 -69.46
N SER A 692 60.37 21.17 -70.48
CA SER A 692 60.05 22.60 -70.56
C SER A 692 58.54 22.85 -70.66
N ARG A 693 57.84 22.11 -71.53
CA ARG A 693 56.38 22.20 -71.67
C ARG A 693 55.66 21.79 -70.38
N ASN A 694 56.06 20.67 -69.79
CA ASN A 694 55.42 20.12 -68.60
C ASN A 694 55.68 20.97 -67.34
N ASN A 695 56.84 21.62 -67.22
CA ASN A 695 57.10 22.62 -66.16
C ASN A 695 56.10 23.78 -66.21
N ARG A 696 55.69 24.22 -67.40
CA ARG A 696 54.66 25.24 -67.56
C ARG A 696 53.27 24.67 -67.27
N ALA A 697 52.94 23.54 -67.88
CA ALA A 697 51.61 22.94 -67.80
C ALA A 697 51.20 22.65 -66.35
N VAL A 698 52.12 22.25 -65.47
CA VAL A 698 51.78 21.99 -64.07
C VAL A 698 51.37 23.26 -63.30
N GLU A 699 51.96 24.41 -63.61
CA GLU A 699 51.60 25.68 -62.97
C GLU A 699 50.24 26.17 -63.48
N ASN A 700 50.00 26.05 -64.78
CA ASN A 700 48.70 26.38 -65.38
C ASN A 700 47.59 25.43 -64.89
N ALA A 701 47.90 24.15 -64.67
CA ALA A 701 47.01 23.18 -64.03
C ALA A 701 46.62 23.56 -62.59
N ARG A 702 47.57 24.08 -61.80
CA ARG A 702 47.30 24.59 -60.44
C ARG A 702 46.38 25.81 -60.47
N LEU A 703 46.57 26.72 -61.42
CA LEU A 703 45.67 27.86 -61.60
C LEU A 703 44.26 27.43 -62.04
N ALA A 704 44.15 26.44 -62.92
CA ALA A 704 42.87 25.86 -63.32
C ALA A 704 42.12 25.26 -62.12
N ALA A 705 42.82 24.52 -61.25
CA ALA A 705 42.24 23.97 -60.02
C ALA A 705 41.85 25.08 -59.01
N ASP A 706 42.64 26.15 -58.95
CA ASP A 706 42.41 27.28 -58.03
C ASP A 706 41.15 28.10 -58.37
N THR A 707 40.63 28.02 -59.60
CA THR A 707 39.36 28.67 -59.95
C THR A 707 38.16 28.19 -59.14
N TYR A 708 38.25 27.04 -58.46
CA TYR A 708 37.23 26.52 -57.55
C TYR A 708 37.48 26.89 -56.08
N ASN A 709 38.59 27.56 -55.79
CA ASN A 709 38.99 27.97 -54.46
C ASN A 709 38.68 29.47 -54.23
N THR A 710 38.14 29.84 -53.07
CA THR A 710 37.82 31.24 -52.73
C THR A 710 38.84 31.91 -51.81
N SER A 711 39.90 31.20 -51.37
CA SER A 711 40.81 31.62 -50.29
C SER A 711 42.11 32.34 -50.70
N GLY A 712 42.30 32.72 -51.97
CA GLY A 712 43.46 33.50 -52.45
C GLY A 712 44.22 32.87 -53.62
N ALA A 713 45.26 33.54 -54.15
CA ALA A 713 46.07 32.97 -55.25
C ALA A 713 46.99 31.83 -54.78
N PRO A 714 47.34 30.85 -55.66
CA PRO A 714 48.34 29.84 -55.37
C PRO A 714 49.73 30.46 -55.12
N GLU A 715 50.57 29.76 -54.35
CA GLU A 715 51.95 30.19 -54.03
C GLU A 715 52.72 30.62 -55.30
N GLY A 716 53.32 31.82 -55.29
CA GLY A 716 54.05 32.37 -56.44
C GLY A 716 53.19 33.07 -57.49
N TRP A 717 51.87 33.14 -57.29
CA TRP A 717 50.91 33.85 -58.13
C TRP A 717 50.15 34.92 -57.34
N GLU A 718 49.63 35.92 -58.04
CA GLU A 718 48.78 36.98 -57.50
C GLU A 718 47.45 36.99 -58.27
N ARG A 719 46.31 36.90 -57.59
CA ARG A 719 44.99 37.05 -58.23
C ARG A 719 44.79 38.52 -58.57
N LEU A 720 44.60 38.81 -59.85
CA LEU A 720 44.42 40.17 -60.36
C LEU A 720 42.94 40.56 -60.44
N GLU A 721 42.11 39.66 -60.99
CA GLU A 721 40.73 39.98 -61.38
C GLU A 721 39.90 38.70 -61.49
N THR A 722 38.62 38.78 -61.15
CA THR A 722 37.66 37.67 -61.24
C THR A 722 36.47 38.12 -62.08
N TRP A 723 36.01 37.24 -62.97
CA TRP A 723 34.79 37.39 -63.76
C TRP A 723 33.81 36.28 -63.41
N GLU A 724 32.61 36.64 -62.96
CA GLU A 724 31.54 35.70 -62.64
C GLU A 724 30.21 36.15 -63.26
N SER A 725 29.30 35.19 -63.53
CA SER A 725 27.99 35.48 -64.12
C SER A 725 26.91 34.48 -63.68
N PRO A 726 25.62 34.88 -63.62
CA PRO A 726 24.51 33.99 -63.30
C PRO A 726 24.36 32.75 -64.20
N SER A 727 25.01 32.76 -65.37
CA SER A 727 25.12 31.60 -66.28
C SER A 727 25.94 30.42 -65.72
N GLY A 728 26.60 30.60 -64.56
CA GLY A 728 27.57 29.67 -63.99
C GLY A 728 29.02 29.90 -64.47
N PHE A 729 29.24 30.86 -65.38
CA PHE A 729 30.57 31.24 -65.87
C PHE A 729 31.40 31.84 -64.73
N TYR A 730 32.64 31.39 -64.60
CA TYR A 730 33.61 31.90 -63.65
C TYR A 730 35.03 31.80 -64.23
N ALA A 731 35.81 32.88 -64.13
CA ALA A 731 37.21 32.94 -64.56
C ALA A 731 38.01 33.87 -63.67
N VAL A 732 39.31 33.61 -63.52
CA VAL A 732 40.21 34.41 -62.68
C VAL A 732 41.51 34.68 -63.43
N ALA A 733 41.99 35.92 -63.43
CA ALA A 733 43.31 36.31 -63.91
C ALA A 733 44.34 36.23 -62.78
N TYR A 734 45.49 35.62 -63.06
CA TYR A 734 46.61 35.48 -62.15
C TYR A 734 47.86 36.10 -62.76
N ARG A 735 48.70 36.75 -61.96
CA ARG A 735 50.05 37.17 -62.35
C ARG A 735 51.08 36.35 -61.64
N SER A 736 52.01 35.77 -62.38
CA SER A 736 53.17 35.10 -61.80
C SER A 736 54.08 36.13 -61.15
N GLN A 737 54.38 35.94 -59.88
CA GLN A 737 55.35 36.74 -59.15
C GLN A 737 56.81 36.35 -59.49
N ILE A 738 57.00 35.27 -60.26
CA ILE A 738 58.31 34.74 -60.66
C ILE A 738 58.76 35.34 -62.00
N ASP A 739 57.90 35.32 -63.01
CA ASP A 739 58.22 35.72 -64.39
C ASP A 739 57.27 36.78 -64.98
N GLY A 740 56.31 37.28 -64.20
CA GLY A 740 55.44 38.40 -64.56
C GLY A 740 54.36 38.09 -65.60
N ARG A 741 54.25 36.84 -66.07
CA ARG A 741 53.20 36.43 -67.03
C ARG A 741 51.83 36.43 -66.38
N THR A 742 50.82 36.76 -67.17
CA THR A 742 49.42 36.73 -66.73
C THR A 742 48.73 35.51 -67.31
N VAL A 743 47.99 34.76 -66.49
CA VAL A 743 47.24 33.58 -66.93
C VAL A 743 45.80 33.74 -66.50
N VAL A 744 44.86 33.61 -67.43
CA VAL A 744 43.43 33.59 -67.12
C VAL A 744 42.96 32.15 -67.07
N ALA A 745 42.57 31.70 -65.89
CA ALA A 745 42.05 30.36 -65.67
C ALA A 745 40.51 30.39 -65.67
N TYR A 746 39.89 29.46 -66.39
CA TYR A 746 38.44 29.31 -66.46
C TYR A 746 37.99 28.11 -65.64
N ARG A 747 36.93 28.30 -64.84
CA ARG A 747 36.30 27.25 -64.05
C ARG A 747 35.50 26.32 -64.94
N GLY A 748 35.60 25.03 -64.69
CA GLY A 748 34.73 24.01 -65.28
C GLY A 748 33.51 23.71 -64.42
N THR A 749 32.92 22.52 -64.58
CA THR A 749 31.66 22.13 -63.91
C THR A 749 31.90 21.52 -62.51
N GLU A 750 31.09 21.90 -61.52
CA GLU A 750 31.21 21.41 -60.14
C GLU A 750 30.66 19.98 -59.94
N PRO A 751 31.28 19.14 -59.08
CA PRO A 751 30.96 17.71 -58.98
C PRO A 751 29.53 17.37 -58.51
N ALA A 752 28.90 18.22 -57.69
CA ALA A 752 27.54 18.00 -57.17
C ALA A 752 26.44 18.08 -58.25
N THR A 753 26.80 18.50 -59.47
CA THR A 753 25.89 18.74 -60.59
C THR A 753 26.11 17.75 -61.74
N TRP A 754 26.65 16.55 -61.47
CA TRP A 754 26.94 15.55 -62.52
C TRP A 754 25.72 15.19 -63.39
N GLN A 755 24.51 15.19 -62.82
CA GLN A 755 23.26 14.95 -63.56
C GLN A 755 22.82 16.19 -64.38
N ASP A 756 23.16 17.39 -63.92
CA ASP A 756 22.97 18.67 -64.63
C ASP A 756 24.02 18.88 -65.75
N TRP A 757 25.22 18.31 -65.63
CA TRP A 757 26.27 18.35 -66.66
C TRP A 757 25.83 17.69 -67.98
N VAL A 758 25.11 16.56 -67.88
CA VAL A 758 24.55 15.86 -69.06
C VAL A 758 23.47 16.69 -69.76
N HIS A 759 22.73 17.54 -69.04
CA HIS A 759 21.70 18.38 -69.64
C HIS A 759 22.22 19.76 -70.10
N GLY A 760 23.26 20.31 -69.46
CA GLY A 760 23.82 21.63 -69.78
C GLY A 760 24.87 21.64 -70.91
N ASN A 761 25.82 20.69 -70.91
CA ASN A 761 26.96 20.71 -71.86
C ASN A 761 26.68 20.05 -73.22
N LEU A 762 25.56 19.33 -73.36
CA LEU A 762 25.15 18.73 -74.63
C LEU A 762 24.70 19.77 -75.68
N THR A 763 24.31 20.98 -75.24
CA THR A 763 23.84 22.06 -76.13
C THR A 763 24.93 22.63 -77.04
N GLN A 764 26.14 22.86 -76.51
CA GLN A 764 27.28 23.31 -77.30
C GLN A 764 27.83 22.17 -78.19
N GLY A 765 27.88 20.94 -77.67
CA GLY A 765 28.29 19.76 -78.45
C GLY A 765 27.44 19.54 -79.70
N ALA A 766 26.13 19.82 -79.59
CA ALA A 766 25.16 19.76 -80.69
C ALA A 766 25.13 21.01 -81.62
N GLY A 767 26.00 22.00 -81.40
CA GLY A 767 26.14 23.17 -82.28
C GLY A 767 25.24 24.38 -81.95
N VAL A 768 24.63 24.42 -80.76
CA VAL A 768 23.79 25.54 -80.28
C VAL A 768 24.66 26.56 -79.52
N PRO A 769 24.43 27.89 -79.64
CA PRO A 769 25.17 28.90 -78.87
C PRO A 769 25.05 28.70 -77.36
N SER A 770 26.19 28.77 -76.66
CA SER A 770 26.32 28.65 -75.21
C SER A 770 26.77 29.98 -74.59
N PRO A 771 26.03 30.52 -73.61
CA PRO A 771 26.39 31.77 -72.93
C PRO A 771 27.79 31.76 -72.32
N GLN A 772 28.24 30.65 -71.74
CA GLN A 772 29.56 30.57 -71.09
C GLN A 772 30.72 30.66 -72.10
N TYR A 773 30.58 30.07 -73.30
CA TYR A 773 31.60 30.16 -74.35
C TYR A 773 31.68 31.56 -74.98
N ALA A 774 30.54 32.24 -75.14
CA ALA A 774 30.52 33.64 -75.57
C ALA A 774 31.22 34.55 -74.53
N GLN A 775 30.96 34.31 -73.25
CA GLN A 775 31.58 35.02 -72.13
C GLN A 775 33.09 34.77 -72.07
N ALA A 776 33.54 33.53 -72.30
CA ALA A 776 34.98 33.21 -72.36
C ALA A 776 35.71 33.98 -73.46
N ALA A 777 35.17 34.03 -74.67
CA ALA A 777 35.77 34.80 -75.77
C ALA A 777 35.83 36.31 -75.46
N SER A 778 34.78 36.84 -74.81
CA SER A 778 34.73 38.24 -74.38
C SER A 778 35.77 38.55 -73.30
N VAL A 779 35.84 37.72 -72.24
CA VAL A 779 36.80 37.86 -71.15
C VAL A 779 38.24 37.75 -71.66
N ALA A 780 38.52 36.82 -72.58
CA ALA A 780 39.85 36.69 -73.18
C ALA A 780 40.31 37.96 -73.91
N ARG A 781 39.42 38.59 -74.69
CA ARG A 781 39.72 39.84 -75.39
C ARG A 781 39.88 41.01 -74.41
N GLN A 782 39.07 41.07 -73.36
CA GLN A 782 39.20 42.07 -72.29
C GLN A 782 40.53 41.92 -71.54
N ALA A 783 40.91 40.68 -71.18
CA ALA A 783 42.17 40.38 -70.55
C ALA A 783 43.37 40.72 -71.46
N GLN A 784 43.28 40.44 -72.76
CA GLN A 784 44.35 40.81 -73.71
C GLN A 784 44.48 42.32 -73.85
N ALA A 785 43.37 43.06 -73.89
CA ALA A 785 43.39 44.51 -73.90
C ALA A 785 44.01 45.10 -72.63
N ARG A 786 43.84 44.44 -71.48
CA ARG A 786 44.29 44.93 -70.16
C ARG A 786 45.73 44.53 -69.83
N TYR A 787 46.11 43.29 -70.08
CA TYR A 787 47.40 42.70 -69.68
C TYR A 787 48.39 42.55 -70.84
N GLY A 788 47.97 42.89 -72.06
CA GLY A 788 48.79 42.85 -73.26
C GLY A 788 49.06 41.42 -73.75
N ASN A 789 50.15 41.26 -74.50
CA ASN A 789 50.48 39.99 -75.17
C ASN A 789 51.11 38.92 -74.25
N ASN A 790 51.45 39.27 -73.00
CA ASN A 790 52.00 38.35 -72.00
C ASN A 790 50.88 37.64 -71.22
N LEU A 791 49.95 37.07 -71.99
CA LEU A 791 48.71 36.49 -71.51
C LEU A 791 48.59 35.05 -72.01
N GLU A 792 48.28 34.13 -71.12
CA GLU A 792 47.96 32.73 -71.41
C GLU A 792 46.60 32.34 -70.82
N PHE A 793 46.05 31.22 -71.25
CA PHE A 793 44.77 30.71 -70.77
C PHE A 793 44.88 29.28 -70.27
N THR A 794 44.09 28.92 -69.27
CA THR A 794 44.06 27.55 -68.77
C THR A 794 42.72 27.14 -68.18
N GLY A 795 42.47 25.85 -68.06
CA GLY A 795 41.23 25.30 -67.54
C GLY A 795 41.15 23.79 -67.69
N HIS A 796 40.31 23.18 -66.86
CA HIS A 796 40.04 21.74 -66.88
C HIS A 796 38.58 21.46 -67.30
N SER A 797 38.34 20.35 -68.01
CA SER A 797 37.00 19.93 -68.43
C SER A 797 36.28 21.03 -69.25
N LEU A 798 35.08 21.46 -68.85
CA LEU A 798 34.38 22.60 -69.46
C LEU A 798 35.25 23.86 -69.48
N GLY A 799 35.96 24.16 -68.39
CA GLY A 799 36.89 25.28 -68.29
C GLY A 799 38.05 25.17 -69.28
N GLY A 800 38.49 23.96 -69.63
CA GLY A 800 39.45 23.72 -70.69
C GLY A 800 38.92 24.11 -72.07
N GLY A 801 37.65 23.81 -72.35
CA GLY A 801 36.96 24.27 -73.57
C GLY A 801 36.80 25.79 -73.62
N LEU A 802 36.55 26.44 -72.48
CA LEU A 802 36.51 27.90 -72.38
C LEU A 802 37.90 28.53 -72.57
N ALA A 803 38.96 27.92 -72.04
CA ALA A 803 40.34 28.37 -72.22
C ALA A 803 40.82 28.27 -73.67
N ALA A 804 40.53 27.15 -74.35
CA ALA A 804 40.80 26.99 -75.77
C ALA A 804 40.03 28.03 -76.61
N THR A 805 38.79 28.34 -76.22
CA THR A 805 38.00 29.44 -76.81
C THR A 805 38.68 30.80 -76.62
N GLY A 806 39.21 31.08 -75.43
CA GLY A 806 39.97 32.29 -75.15
C GLY A 806 41.26 32.41 -75.97
N ALA A 807 42.02 31.32 -76.11
CA ALA A 807 43.19 31.26 -76.97
C ALA A 807 42.85 31.54 -78.43
N MET A 808 41.82 30.90 -78.98
CA MET A 808 41.41 31.14 -80.37
C MET A 808 40.78 32.51 -80.62
N ALA A 809 40.22 33.15 -79.58
CA ALA A 809 39.68 34.51 -79.67
C ALA A 809 40.77 35.60 -79.70
N THR A 810 42.00 35.28 -79.27
CA THR A 810 43.09 36.25 -79.02
C THR A 810 44.42 35.88 -79.71
N GLY A 811 44.53 34.67 -80.24
CA GLY A 811 45.75 34.08 -80.78
C GLY A 811 46.82 33.76 -79.73
N ARG A 812 46.49 33.81 -78.43
CA ARG A 812 47.45 33.51 -77.34
C ARG A 812 47.47 32.01 -77.01
N ARG A 813 48.44 31.62 -76.20
CA ARG A 813 48.63 30.22 -75.80
C ARG A 813 47.59 29.79 -74.77
N ALA A 814 47.16 28.53 -74.83
CA ALA A 814 46.48 27.87 -73.72
C ALA A 814 47.10 26.50 -73.40
N ASP A 815 47.18 26.17 -72.11
CA ASP A 815 47.39 24.79 -71.66
C ASP A 815 46.07 24.30 -71.04
N THR A 816 45.46 23.27 -71.63
CA THR A 816 44.15 22.75 -71.23
C THR A 816 44.25 21.31 -70.76
N PHE A 817 43.38 20.92 -69.82
CA PHE A 817 43.42 19.58 -69.20
C PHE A 817 42.09 18.87 -69.38
N ASN A 818 42.10 17.67 -69.97
CA ASN A 818 40.90 16.88 -70.29
C ASN A 818 39.74 17.74 -70.82
N ALA A 819 40.05 18.63 -71.76
CA ALA A 819 39.16 19.72 -72.16
C ALA A 819 37.90 19.24 -72.88
N ALA A 820 36.78 19.93 -72.65
CA ALA A 820 35.57 19.76 -73.45
C ALA A 820 35.81 20.21 -74.90
N GLY A 821 35.27 19.45 -75.85
CA GLY A 821 35.43 19.74 -77.27
C GLY A 821 34.74 21.03 -77.71
N ILE A 822 35.20 21.60 -78.82
CA ILE A 822 34.59 22.81 -79.39
C ILE A 822 33.93 22.49 -80.71
N ASN A 823 32.59 22.59 -80.75
CA ASN A 823 31.85 22.37 -81.98
C ASN A 823 32.28 23.42 -83.05
N PRO A 824 32.55 23.01 -84.31
CA PRO A 824 33.02 23.92 -85.35
C PRO A 824 32.12 25.14 -85.64
N MET A 825 30.83 25.08 -85.31
CA MET A 825 29.91 26.22 -85.42
C MET A 825 30.22 27.33 -84.41
N SER A 826 30.81 27.00 -83.26
CA SER A 826 31.24 27.96 -82.24
C SER A 826 32.31 28.92 -82.77
N TYR A 827 33.12 28.49 -83.75
CA TYR A 827 34.12 29.35 -84.38
C TYR A 827 33.48 30.56 -85.07
N LEU A 828 32.32 30.36 -85.70
CA LEU A 828 31.56 31.41 -86.36
C LEU A 828 30.82 32.28 -85.34
N TYR A 829 30.17 31.68 -84.33
CA TYR A 829 29.37 32.42 -83.36
C TYR A 829 30.18 33.41 -82.52
N TYR A 830 31.42 33.08 -82.16
CA TYR A 830 32.24 33.91 -81.26
C TYR A 830 33.43 34.57 -81.96
N GLY A 831 33.60 34.37 -83.28
CA GLY A 831 34.70 34.92 -84.06
C GLY A 831 36.06 34.39 -83.60
N LEU A 832 36.20 33.06 -83.61
CA LEU A 832 37.42 32.37 -83.18
C LEU A 832 38.29 32.05 -84.40
N ASP A 833 39.59 32.29 -84.28
CA ASP A 833 40.56 31.95 -85.32
C ASP A 833 40.94 30.47 -85.22
N ARG A 834 40.56 29.67 -86.23
CA ARG A 834 40.90 28.24 -86.29
C ARG A 834 42.40 27.99 -86.37
N SER A 835 43.19 28.90 -86.94
CA SER A 835 44.65 28.74 -87.02
C SER A 835 45.31 28.85 -85.65
N ALA A 836 44.69 29.59 -84.72
CA ALA A 836 45.15 29.71 -83.34
C ALA A 836 44.94 28.44 -82.50
N ALA A 837 44.22 27.43 -83.02
CA ALA A 837 44.16 26.11 -82.39
C ALA A 837 45.56 25.48 -82.21
N ALA A 838 46.52 25.81 -83.09
CA ALA A 838 47.91 25.35 -82.97
C ALA A 838 48.64 25.86 -81.70
N ASN A 839 48.10 26.90 -81.05
CA ASN A 839 48.63 27.48 -79.82
C ASN A 839 47.99 26.89 -78.55
N VAL A 840 47.13 25.88 -78.69
CA VAL A 840 46.50 25.19 -77.57
C VAL A 840 47.21 23.85 -77.37
N ASP A 841 47.76 23.63 -76.19
CA ASP A 841 48.35 22.36 -75.77
C ASP A 841 47.35 21.66 -74.87
N ASN A 842 46.75 20.57 -75.37
CA ASN A 842 45.73 19.82 -74.65
C ASN A 842 46.33 18.56 -74.02
N HIS A 843 46.30 18.48 -72.70
CA HIS A 843 46.82 17.39 -71.90
C HIS A 843 45.69 16.43 -71.51
N THR A 844 45.79 15.18 -71.94
CA THR A 844 44.73 14.17 -71.78
C THR A 844 45.22 12.95 -71.02
N VAL A 845 44.43 12.46 -70.07
CA VAL A 845 44.67 11.17 -69.37
C VAL A 845 43.70 10.12 -69.92
N ASP A 846 44.22 8.97 -70.32
CA ASP A 846 43.43 7.85 -70.83
C ASP A 846 42.55 7.25 -69.72
N GLY A 847 41.26 7.02 -70.01
CA GLY A 847 40.28 6.43 -69.07
C GLY A 847 39.41 7.43 -68.27
N GLU A 848 39.57 8.74 -68.45
CA GLU A 848 38.66 9.77 -67.90
C GLU A 848 37.37 9.90 -68.73
N VAL A 849 36.28 10.39 -68.13
CA VAL A 849 34.93 10.38 -68.76
C VAL A 849 34.88 11.19 -70.07
N LEU A 850 35.53 12.34 -70.13
CA LEU A 850 35.52 13.20 -71.32
C LEU A 850 36.38 12.63 -72.46
N THR A 851 37.56 12.10 -72.15
CA THR A 851 38.45 11.44 -73.14
C THR A 851 37.86 10.14 -73.66
N THR A 852 37.10 9.39 -72.83
CA THR A 852 36.39 8.17 -73.23
C THR A 852 35.18 8.46 -74.16
N VAL A 853 34.50 9.59 -73.96
CA VAL A 853 33.30 9.98 -74.75
C VAL A 853 33.67 10.73 -76.05
N GLN A 854 34.86 11.32 -76.14
CA GLN A 854 35.37 11.99 -77.35
C GLN A 854 35.73 11.05 -78.52
N GLY A 855 35.51 9.73 -78.38
CA GLY A 855 35.57 8.75 -79.48
C GLY A 855 34.20 8.37 -80.09
N VAL A 856 33.10 8.96 -79.60
CA VAL A 856 31.72 8.65 -80.06
C VAL A 856 31.30 9.62 -81.19
N PRO A 857 30.72 9.14 -82.31
CA PRO A 857 30.27 10.01 -83.39
C PRO A 857 29.29 11.08 -82.88
N LEU A 858 29.49 12.34 -83.26
CA LEU A 858 28.73 13.56 -82.89
C LEU A 858 29.18 14.32 -81.62
N VAL A 859 30.18 13.84 -80.88
CA VAL A 859 30.82 14.62 -79.80
C VAL A 859 32.07 15.32 -80.36
N PRO A 860 32.23 16.65 -80.23
CA PRO A 860 33.43 17.33 -80.73
C PRO A 860 34.70 16.94 -79.97
N ASP A 861 35.81 16.84 -80.69
CA ASP A 861 37.14 16.64 -80.10
C ASP A 861 37.64 17.89 -79.36
N ALA A 862 38.52 17.68 -78.37
CA ALA A 862 39.25 18.75 -77.72
C ALA A 862 40.15 19.50 -78.71
N VAL A 863 40.17 20.84 -78.63
CA VAL A 863 40.96 21.68 -79.54
C VAL A 863 42.42 21.74 -79.09
N GLY A 864 43.34 21.56 -80.03
CA GLY A 864 44.77 21.77 -79.82
C GLY A 864 45.66 20.55 -80.09
N ASN A 865 46.95 20.72 -79.83
CA ASN A 865 47.96 19.66 -79.89
C ASN A 865 47.69 18.68 -78.75
N GLN A 866 47.43 17.41 -79.08
CA GLN A 866 47.13 16.38 -78.09
C GLN A 866 48.41 15.84 -77.46
N TYR A 867 48.51 15.96 -76.13
CA TYR A 867 49.60 15.42 -75.32
C TYR A 867 49.05 14.39 -74.34
N PRO A 868 49.03 13.10 -74.72
CA PRO A 868 48.61 12.04 -73.82
C PRO A 868 49.58 11.95 -72.65
N LEU A 869 49.01 11.86 -71.45
CA LEU A 869 49.69 11.66 -70.19
C LEU A 869 49.42 10.23 -69.72
N PRO A 870 50.44 9.52 -69.21
CA PRO A 870 50.23 8.17 -68.70
C PRO A 870 49.29 8.23 -67.49
N ALA A 871 48.36 7.28 -67.42
CA ALA A 871 47.53 7.09 -66.25
C ALA A 871 48.41 6.54 -65.12
N VAL A 872 48.93 7.45 -64.30
CA VAL A 872 49.75 7.13 -63.14
C VAL A 872 49.09 7.71 -61.92
N ARG A 873 49.19 6.98 -60.82
CA ARG A 873 48.87 7.52 -59.50
C ARG A 873 50.16 7.67 -58.74
N THR A 874 50.27 8.78 -58.02
CA THR A 874 51.38 8.96 -57.10
C THR A 874 51.29 7.86 -56.04
N ARG A 875 52.36 7.07 -55.87
CA ARG A 875 52.42 6.04 -54.85
C ARG A 875 52.42 6.75 -53.52
N THR A 876 51.42 6.48 -52.69
CA THR A 876 51.35 7.05 -51.36
C THR A 876 51.65 5.99 -50.31
N GLY A 877 52.26 6.40 -49.19
CA GLY A 877 52.53 5.50 -48.07
C GLY A 877 51.24 5.17 -47.34
N ALA A 878 51.32 4.38 -46.26
CA ALA A 878 50.17 4.01 -45.44
C ALA A 878 49.45 5.20 -44.76
N HIS A 879 49.92 6.42 -44.97
CA HIS A 879 49.40 7.68 -44.41
C HIS A 879 48.98 8.68 -45.51
N GLY A 880 48.81 8.22 -46.77
CA GLY A 880 48.40 9.08 -47.88
C GLY A 880 49.49 10.01 -48.42
N ASP A 881 50.66 10.09 -47.78
CA ASP A 881 51.79 10.90 -48.26
C ASP A 881 52.41 10.35 -49.54
N THR A 882 52.63 11.21 -50.54
CA THR A 882 53.38 10.90 -51.76
C THR A 882 54.75 10.31 -51.39
N LEU A 883 54.96 9.02 -51.63
CA LEU A 883 56.24 8.35 -51.49
C LEU A 883 57.20 9.00 -52.49
N LEU A 884 58.29 9.59 -52.00
CA LEU A 884 59.32 10.18 -52.85
C LEU A 884 60.41 9.14 -53.16
N ASP A 885 60.99 9.21 -54.35
CA ASP A 885 62.16 8.43 -54.73
C ASP A 885 63.42 9.02 -54.07
N ALA A 886 64.56 8.34 -54.22
CA ALA A 886 65.83 8.76 -53.63
C ALA A 886 66.31 10.16 -54.08
N SER A 887 65.71 10.74 -55.11
CA SER A 887 65.99 12.08 -55.62
C SER A 887 64.95 13.13 -55.18
N GLY A 888 64.06 12.77 -54.25
CA GLY A 888 63.01 13.64 -53.73
C GLY A 888 61.92 13.96 -54.75
N GLN A 889 61.79 13.15 -55.81
CA GLN A 889 60.68 13.24 -56.76
C GLN A 889 59.57 12.27 -56.34
N PRO A 890 58.29 12.56 -56.61
CA PRO A 890 57.22 11.58 -56.39
C PRO A 890 57.52 10.25 -57.07
N THR A 891 57.31 9.15 -56.36
CA THR A 891 57.22 7.81 -56.96
C THR A 891 55.82 7.63 -57.48
N PHE A 892 55.72 7.04 -58.66
CA PHE A 892 54.45 6.85 -59.34
C PHE A 892 54.29 5.36 -59.66
N GLU A 893 53.05 4.89 -59.75
CA GLU A 893 52.73 3.58 -60.29
C GLU A 893 51.63 3.67 -61.35
N ALA A 894 51.59 2.69 -62.25
CA ALA A 894 50.55 2.60 -63.27
C ALA A 894 49.18 2.50 -62.60
N ALA A 895 48.26 3.39 -62.98
CA ALA A 895 46.88 3.32 -62.55
C ALA A 895 46.19 2.15 -63.28
N PRO A 896 45.38 1.31 -62.60
CA PRO A 896 44.71 0.19 -63.23
C PRO A 896 43.67 0.66 -64.25
N GLU A 897 43.73 0.12 -65.47
CA GLU A 897 42.66 0.26 -66.45
C GLU A 897 41.42 -0.47 -65.94
N ASN A 898 40.37 0.26 -65.53
CA ASN A 898 38.95 -0.06 -65.74
C ASN A 898 38.03 0.76 -64.82
N GLY A 899 36.96 1.31 -65.41
CA GLY A 899 35.69 1.52 -64.70
C GLY A 899 35.42 2.94 -64.19
N ILE A 900 34.73 3.70 -65.01
CA ILE A 900 34.03 4.97 -64.76
C ILE A 900 33.41 5.03 -63.33
N MET A 901 33.69 6.13 -62.61
CA MET A 901 33.14 6.60 -61.31
C MET A 901 33.92 6.29 -60.01
N GLU A 902 34.96 7.10 -59.75
CA GLU A 902 35.28 7.62 -58.40
C GLU A 902 35.72 9.09 -58.55
N SER A 903 34.91 10.01 -58.02
CA SER A 903 34.82 11.39 -58.51
C SER A 903 35.23 12.47 -57.50
N VAL A 904 36.27 12.24 -56.69
CA VAL A 904 36.76 13.28 -55.76
C VAL A 904 38.14 13.84 -56.12
N ASP A 905 38.90 13.26 -57.07
CA ASP A 905 40.22 13.83 -57.42
C ASP A 905 40.53 13.89 -58.93
N ARG A 906 39.57 14.39 -59.72
CA ARG A 906 39.73 14.55 -61.18
C ARG A 906 40.72 15.65 -61.59
N HIS A 907 41.13 16.52 -60.67
CA HIS A 907 42.09 17.59 -60.94
C HIS A 907 43.56 17.18 -60.69
N SER A 908 43.83 16.16 -59.87
CA SER A 908 45.20 15.72 -59.55
C SER A 908 45.80 14.77 -60.59
N ARG A 909 45.00 13.93 -61.26
CA ARG A 909 45.51 12.89 -62.18
C ARG A 909 46.34 13.40 -63.36
N TYR A 910 45.98 14.54 -63.96
CA TYR A 910 46.81 15.13 -65.03
C TYR A 910 48.01 15.90 -64.47
N ILE A 911 47.94 16.47 -63.26
CA ILE A 911 49.09 17.04 -62.56
C ILE A 911 50.11 15.94 -62.27
N ASP A 912 49.65 14.78 -61.79
CA ASP A 912 50.46 13.60 -61.51
C ASP A 912 51.06 13.02 -62.79
N GLY A 913 50.29 12.90 -63.87
CA GLY A 913 50.81 12.48 -65.18
C GLY A 913 51.87 13.42 -65.76
N ILE A 914 51.72 14.74 -65.55
CA ILE A 914 52.70 15.76 -65.96
C ILE A 914 53.96 15.66 -65.08
N GLU A 915 53.81 15.53 -63.76
CA GLU A 915 54.94 15.39 -62.83
C GLU A 915 55.70 14.07 -63.03
N PHE A 916 55.03 12.99 -63.42
CA PHE A 916 55.66 11.73 -63.82
C PHE A 916 56.54 11.90 -65.05
N GLN A 917 56.00 12.47 -66.13
CA GLN A 917 56.79 12.76 -67.33
C GLN A 917 57.96 13.70 -67.02
N LYS A 918 57.79 14.68 -66.14
CA LYS A 918 58.89 15.56 -65.69
C LYS A 918 59.98 14.79 -64.95
N ALA A 919 59.60 13.86 -64.07
CA ALA A 919 60.55 13.02 -63.35
C ALA A 919 61.32 12.08 -64.30
N GLU A 920 60.64 11.48 -65.28
CA GLU A 920 61.26 10.69 -66.34
C GLU A 920 62.22 11.53 -67.18
N ASP A 921 61.81 12.72 -67.62
CA ASP A 921 62.64 13.60 -68.44
C ASP A 921 63.87 14.13 -67.69
N VAL A 922 63.71 14.50 -66.41
CA VAL A 922 64.84 14.88 -65.56
C VAL A 922 65.83 13.72 -65.42
N ARG A 923 65.33 12.48 -65.28
CA ARG A 923 66.17 11.27 -65.21
C ARG A 923 66.88 10.99 -66.54
N THR A 924 66.18 11.09 -67.66
CA THR A 924 66.76 10.94 -69.00
C THR A 924 67.82 12.01 -69.28
N ILE A 925 67.50 13.28 -69.02
CA ILE A 925 68.43 14.40 -69.23
C ILE A 925 69.65 14.26 -68.32
N ARG A 926 69.49 13.96 -67.03
CA ARG A 926 70.63 13.75 -66.12
C ARG A 926 71.46 12.52 -66.46
N GLY A 927 70.85 11.46 -67.00
CA GLY A 927 71.58 10.28 -67.47
C GLY A 927 72.35 10.52 -68.77
N MET A 928 71.92 11.52 -69.55
CA MET A 928 72.49 11.86 -70.85
C MET A 928 73.37 13.11 -70.82
N LEU A 929 73.35 13.94 -69.78
CA LEU A 929 74.26 15.07 -69.50
C LEU A 929 75.54 14.57 -68.84
#